data_AF-A0A9P7YU75-F1
#
_entry.id   AF-A0A9P7YU75-F1
#
_cell.length_a   1.000
_cell.length_b   1.000
_cell.length_c   1.000
_cell.angle_alpha   90.00
_cell.angle_beta   90.00
_cell.angle_gamma   90.00
#
_symmetry.space_group_name_H-M   'P 1'
#
loop_
_entity.id
_entity.type
_entity.pdbx_description
1 polymer ?
#
loop_
_entity_poly.entity_id
_entity_poly.type
_entity_poly.pdbx_seq_one_letter_code
_entity_poly.pdbx_strand_id
1 'polypeptide(L)'
;MLTDAPPILDFSAFYGVDEKAKTQLVEDVKKCCLHNGFFQIVGHKVSTELQEKTIKFAKEFFALPQEQKNKFHKDQTTWNRGYETMGSQILEAGTLPDLKEGFYIGEEISKDHPYFVQKKLNSGPNVWPTSVSDAKSWETTSMEYYKAMHALARDVLVVIGQTLDLGERYFDPFTTDAIATLRYLHYPPQPKDSDAKLSRGIGAHTDFGSVTLLMQDEVDGLQVWEVTTNEWLDVVPTKGAYVVNLGNMFMRWSNDRYFSNLHRVINKSGKERYSIPFFYSGNPDYVIDCLPNCKEEGETSKYPPITVEETIRGSYKASYGAADAYKKQQTTSYGEGLAMKLDDKDNREFYGSSISDSYRLKSELVSKSFKEIEMGRYQWELFVVTGFGWITDNFWSQGIGTIQPSIKLEFADVTMVGFSSIAYYAGLIFGASFWGISADFIGRKPAFNATLLIGGVFGAAVAGLSNFVGFCVMWAIIGTAAGGNVPVDSMIFLEFVPGSHQYLLTALSAWWNFGQVVVSLVGWVFLANFTCPTDSTPETCKRADNMGWRYVMITLGGMALVFAIIRLFVFKMPESPRYLLSKGRDAEAVEAVNYVARRNKKPEPLHLGMFQDIDRELGITVNEDEGRACLSHMAIMKGNLADFKSANYKDLFATRKLAQHTTIIWLIWLTIGIAYPLYFNFLPTYLAQKFTENNSLDLTYRNYCITSAVGVVGPISAAFAVNTRFGRRWMMGGSAIVAGIFLFGYTGATTPTGNLAFSCVTGLLGNFTYAIMYAFTPESFPGPHRGTGSGTAATLLRLGGLAASLIGTYTNFSVVPIYVSAVLWILVGVVSFGLPFETHGRSAI
;
A
#
# COMPACT_ATOMS: atom_id res chain seq x y z
N MET A 1 -0.59 -14.02 47.11
CA MET A 1 -1.10 -14.10 45.72
C MET A 1 -0.12 -13.30 44.89
N LEU A 2 0.67 -13.97 44.05
CA LEU A 2 1.74 -13.37 43.25
C LEU A 2 1.10 -12.60 42.09
N THR A 3 1.10 -11.26 42.14
CA THR A 3 0.65 -10.39 41.05
C THR A 3 1.81 -9.85 40.21
N ASP A 4 3.00 -10.39 40.42
CA ASP A 4 4.26 -9.93 39.84
C ASP A 4 4.86 -10.98 38.90
N ALA A 5 5.88 -10.59 38.12
CA ALA A 5 6.65 -11.45 37.23
C ALA A 5 7.05 -12.79 37.89
N PRO A 6 7.27 -13.87 37.11
CA PRO A 6 7.60 -15.20 37.66
C PRO A 6 8.71 -15.13 38.72
N PRO A 7 8.49 -15.73 39.92
CA PRO A 7 9.39 -15.56 41.04
C PRO A 7 10.76 -16.18 40.78
N ILE A 8 11.80 -15.59 41.36
CA ILE A 8 13.17 -16.11 41.30
C ILE A 8 13.44 -16.92 42.57
N LEU A 9 13.77 -18.20 42.41
CA LEU A 9 14.04 -19.13 43.50
C LEU A 9 15.54 -19.45 43.56
N ASP A 10 16.10 -19.50 44.77
CA ASP A 10 17.50 -19.89 44.97
C ASP A 10 17.62 -21.42 45.07
N PHE A 11 18.08 -22.02 43.98
CA PHE A 11 18.24 -23.46 43.84
C PHE A 11 19.50 -23.98 44.55
N SER A 12 20.35 -23.11 45.10
CA SER A 12 21.51 -23.56 45.90
C SER A 12 21.09 -24.32 47.17
N ALA A 13 19.90 -24.03 47.70
CA ALA A 13 19.30 -24.73 48.82
C ALA A 13 19.16 -26.24 48.56
N PHE A 14 18.84 -26.65 47.32
CA PHE A 14 18.73 -28.05 46.95
C PHE A 14 20.06 -28.81 47.13
N TYR A 15 21.19 -28.15 46.87
CA TYR A 15 22.52 -28.75 47.00
C TYR A 15 23.13 -28.60 48.40
N GLY A 16 22.48 -27.84 49.29
CA GLY A 16 22.94 -27.60 50.65
C GLY A 16 22.69 -28.78 51.59
N VAL A 17 23.12 -28.61 52.84
CA VAL A 17 22.87 -29.58 53.94
C VAL A 17 21.73 -29.14 54.86
N ASP A 18 21.16 -27.94 54.66
CA ASP A 18 20.06 -27.43 55.47
C ASP A 18 18.70 -27.97 54.96
N GLU A 19 18.17 -28.95 55.67
CA GLU A 19 16.89 -29.59 55.36
C GLU A 19 15.69 -28.63 55.45
N LYS A 20 15.75 -27.58 56.28
CA LYS A 20 14.68 -26.57 56.32
C LYS A 20 14.67 -25.74 55.05
N ALA A 21 15.85 -25.34 54.57
CA ALA A 21 15.99 -24.59 53.32
C ALA A 21 15.53 -25.43 52.12
N LYS A 22 15.87 -26.72 52.08
CA LYS A 22 15.38 -27.65 51.04
C LYS A 22 13.86 -27.77 51.06
N THR A 23 13.27 -28.00 52.23
CA THR A 23 11.82 -28.11 52.38
C THR A 23 11.12 -26.83 51.93
N GLN A 24 11.68 -25.66 52.27
CA GLN A 24 11.15 -24.38 51.83
C GLN A 24 11.22 -24.21 50.30
N LEU A 25 12.34 -24.59 49.67
CA LEU A 25 12.46 -24.57 48.21
C LEU A 25 11.41 -25.45 47.53
N VAL A 26 11.19 -26.68 48.03
CA VAL A 26 10.15 -27.59 47.51
C VAL A 26 8.77 -26.95 47.61
N GLU A 27 8.43 -26.35 48.75
CA GLU A 27 7.14 -25.67 48.93
C GLU A 27 6.97 -24.45 48.01
N ASP A 28 8.02 -23.69 47.77
CA ASP A 28 7.96 -22.53 46.87
C ASP A 28 7.85 -22.95 45.40
N VAL A 29 8.54 -24.02 44.99
CA VAL A 29 8.35 -24.64 43.67
C VAL A 29 6.92 -25.18 43.53
N LYS A 30 6.37 -25.83 44.56
CA LYS A 30 4.99 -26.35 44.58
C LYS A 30 3.97 -25.25 44.32
N LYS A 31 4.12 -24.09 44.98
CA LYS A 31 3.27 -22.91 44.74
C LYS A 31 3.34 -22.44 43.29
N CYS A 32 4.53 -22.40 42.69
CA CYS A 32 4.71 -21.99 41.29
C CYS A 32 4.04 -22.98 40.34
N CYS A 33 4.24 -24.29 40.55
CA CYS A 33 3.64 -25.35 39.74
C CYS A 33 2.10 -25.34 39.78
N LEU A 34 1.51 -25.03 40.94
CA LEU A 34 0.06 -24.90 41.12
C LEU A 34 -0.51 -23.60 40.52
N HIS A 35 0.26 -22.51 40.51
CA HIS A 35 -0.21 -21.20 40.07
C HIS A 35 -0.14 -21.04 38.54
N ASN A 36 1.05 -21.13 37.96
CA ASN A 36 1.28 -20.84 36.54
C ASN A 36 2.36 -21.72 35.89
N GLY A 37 2.95 -22.67 36.62
CA GLY A 37 4.01 -23.54 36.12
C GLY A 37 5.25 -22.81 35.60
N PHE A 38 5.46 -21.56 36.01
CA PHE A 38 6.54 -20.67 35.55
C PHE A 38 7.28 -20.07 36.74
N PHE A 39 8.60 -20.21 36.77
CA PHE A 39 9.47 -19.57 37.75
C PHE A 39 10.88 -19.42 37.19
N GLN A 40 11.74 -18.69 37.88
CA GLN A 40 13.17 -18.57 37.56
C GLN A 40 13.98 -19.24 38.65
N ILE A 41 15.12 -19.84 38.29
CA ILE A 41 16.07 -20.42 39.24
C ILE A 41 17.45 -19.79 39.10
N VAL A 42 18.06 -19.47 40.23
CA VAL A 42 19.48 -19.09 40.38
C VAL A 42 20.19 -20.07 41.32
N GLY A 43 21.50 -19.97 41.51
CA GLY A 43 22.22 -20.85 42.44
C GLY A 43 22.36 -22.31 41.96
N HIS A 44 22.10 -22.57 40.68
CA HIS A 44 22.32 -23.87 40.04
C HIS A 44 23.81 -24.11 39.69
N LYS A 45 24.15 -25.34 39.29
CA LYS A 45 25.55 -25.74 38.97
C LYS A 45 26.08 -25.32 37.60
N VAL A 46 25.25 -24.79 36.71
CA VAL A 46 25.70 -24.32 35.37
C VAL A 46 26.44 -22.98 35.52
N SER A 47 27.73 -22.94 35.19
CA SER A 47 28.55 -21.75 35.39
C SER A 47 28.16 -20.60 34.45
N THR A 48 28.30 -19.37 34.93
CA THR A 48 28.03 -18.16 34.14
C THR A 48 28.98 -18.06 32.94
N GLU A 49 30.22 -18.52 33.07
CA GLU A 49 31.20 -18.53 31.97
C GLU A 49 30.76 -19.45 30.83
N LEU A 50 30.15 -20.59 31.14
CA LEU A 50 29.63 -21.51 30.14
C LEU A 50 28.39 -20.93 29.44
N GLN A 51 27.51 -20.26 30.20
CA GLN A 51 26.36 -19.53 29.65
C GLN A 51 26.79 -18.44 28.66
N GLU A 52 27.74 -17.58 29.07
CA GLU A 52 28.25 -16.48 28.25
C GLU A 52 28.93 -16.99 26.96
N LYS A 53 29.73 -18.05 27.05
CA LYS A 53 30.34 -18.68 25.86
C LYS A 53 29.28 -19.26 24.90
N THR A 54 28.24 -19.88 25.44
CA THR A 54 27.14 -20.46 24.65
C THR A 54 26.39 -19.38 23.87
N ILE A 55 26.02 -18.26 24.51
CA ILE A 55 25.38 -17.11 23.84
C ILE A 55 26.29 -16.50 22.78
N LYS A 56 27.60 -16.40 23.04
CA LYS A 56 28.56 -15.88 22.07
C LYS A 56 28.52 -16.65 20.75
N PHE A 57 28.50 -17.98 20.79
CA PHE A 57 28.41 -18.80 19.58
C PHE A 57 27.07 -18.67 18.85
N ALA A 58 25.96 -18.52 19.58
CA ALA A 58 24.68 -18.20 18.96
C ALA A 58 24.74 -16.90 18.17
N LYS A 59 25.28 -15.83 18.77
CA LYS A 59 25.48 -14.53 18.11
C LYS A 59 26.36 -14.62 16.88
N GLU A 60 27.49 -15.33 16.98
CA GLU A 60 28.41 -15.51 15.86
C GLU A 60 27.76 -16.23 14.67
N PHE A 61 27.00 -17.29 14.92
CA PHE A 61 26.32 -18.03 13.86
C PHE A 61 25.20 -17.23 13.20
N PHE A 62 24.34 -16.57 13.98
CA PHE A 62 23.20 -15.85 13.42
C PHE A 62 23.60 -14.55 12.69
N ALA A 63 24.80 -14.03 12.97
CA ALA A 63 25.43 -12.94 12.21
C ALA A 63 25.92 -13.36 10.81
N LEU A 64 25.99 -14.67 10.50
CA LEU A 64 26.39 -15.13 9.17
C LEU A 64 25.33 -14.79 8.11
N PRO A 65 25.73 -14.54 6.85
CA PRO A 65 24.81 -14.40 5.73
C PRO A 65 23.88 -15.61 5.60
N GLN A 66 22.64 -15.39 5.15
CA GLN A 66 21.60 -16.43 5.07
C GLN A 66 22.05 -17.64 4.25
N GLU A 67 22.74 -17.42 3.13
CA GLU A 67 23.28 -18.49 2.28
C GLU A 67 24.22 -19.42 3.06
N GLN A 68 25.04 -18.87 3.96
CA GLN A 68 25.96 -19.67 4.78
C GLN A 68 25.21 -20.46 5.86
N LYS A 69 24.18 -19.87 6.48
CA LYS A 69 23.32 -20.56 7.47
C LYS A 69 22.57 -21.74 6.84
N ASN A 70 22.05 -21.54 5.61
CA ASN A 70 21.31 -22.55 4.86
C ASN A 70 22.12 -23.81 4.51
N LYS A 71 23.46 -23.73 4.49
CA LYS A 71 24.33 -24.92 4.31
C LYS A 71 24.14 -25.97 5.40
N PHE A 72 23.63 -25.58 6.56
CA PHE A 72 23.41 -26.45 7.70
C PHE A 72 21.91 -26.66 8.00
N HIS A 73 21.04 -26.45 7.00
CA HIS A 73 19.59 -26.52 7.17
C HIS A 73 19.14 -27.89 7.70
N LYS A 74 18.22 -27.89 8.66
CA LYS A 74 17.81 -29.11 9.37
C LYS A 74 17.15 -30.16 8.47
N ASP A 75 16.53 -29.72 7.38
CA ASP A 75 15.86 -30.59 6.40
C ASP A 75 16.84 -31.39 5.53
N GLN A 76 18.14 -31.09 5.60
CA GLN A 76 19.18 -31.96 5.03
C GLN A 76 19.35 -33.26 5.84
N THR A 77 18.74 -33.32 7.03
CA THR A 77 18.74 -34.51 7.89
C THR A 77 17.32 -34.97 8.16
N THR A 78 17.16 -36.23 8.57
CA THR A 78 15.88 -36.76 9.04
C THR A 78 15.73 -36.69 10.57
N TRP A 79 16.68 -36.03 11.24
CA TRP A 79 16.88 -36.08 12.69
C TRP A 79 16.50 -34.79 13.42
N ASN A 80 15.99 -33.78 12.69
CA ASN A 80 15.63 -32.48 13.24
C ASN A 80 16.82 -31.78 13.94
N ARG A 81 18.01 -31.86 13.32
CA ARG A 81 19.28 -31.26 13.77
C ARG A 81 19.77 -30.23 12.77
N GLY A 82 20.34 -29.13 13.24
CA GLY A 82 20.84 -28.04 12.39
C GLY A 82 19.95 -26.80 12.34
N TYR A 83 20.12 -26.00 11.30
CA TYR A 83 19.54 -24.67 11.16
C TYR A 83 18.06 -24.70 10.73
N GLU A 84 17.23 -23.92 11.41
CA GLU A 84 15.83 -23.66 11.11
C GLU A 84 15.67 -22.21 10.64
N THR A 85 15.19 -22.05 9.41
CA THR A 85 14.99 -20.74 8.79
C THR A 85 13.88 -19.93 9.47
N MET A 86 13.96 -18.61 9.38
CA MET A 86 12.94 -17.66 9.82
C MET A 86 11.53 -18.05 9.35
N GLY A 87 10.51 -17.98 10.21
CA GLY A 87 9.12 -18.26 9.84
C GLY A 87 8.82 -19.74 9.54
N SER A 88 9.58 -20.67 10.13
CA SER A 88 9.37 -22.11 9.95
C SER A 88 8.18 -22.67 10.73
N GLN A 89 7.61 -21.92 11.69
CA GLN A 89 6.51 -22.38 12.56
C GLN A 89 5.38 -21.35 12.65
N ILE A 90 4.15 -21.85 12.88
CA ILE A 90 3.00 -21.06 13.34
C ILE A 90 2.50 -21.76 14.60
N LEU A 91 2.77 -21.16 15.76
CA LEU A 91 2.36 -21.72 17.04
C LEU A 91 0.99 -21.22 17.52
N GLU A 92 0.54 -20.06 17.05
CA GLU A 92 -0.78 -19.50 17.35
C GLU A 92 -1.64 -19.47 16.08
N ALA A 93 -2.84 -20.06 16.16
CA ALA A 93 -3.76 -20.04 15.04
C ALA A 93 -4.21 -18.60 14.71
N GLY A 94 -4.14 -18.23 13.43
CA GLY A 94 -4.56 -16.90 12.96
C GLY A 94 -3.50 -15.81 13.07
N THR A 95 -2.24 -16.13 13.38
CA THR A 95 -1.10 -15.20 13.30
C THR A 95 -0.22 -15.46 12.06
N LEU A 96 0.71 -14.54 11.75
CA LEU A 96 1.75 -14.78 10.75
C LEU A 96 2.80 -15.81 11.28
N PRO A 97 3.66 -16.38 10.40
CA PRO A 97 4.78 -17.21 10.83
C PRO A 97 5.69 -16.54 11.86
N ASP A 98 6.16 -17.32 12.83
CA ASP A 98 6.98 -16.84 13.95
C ASP A 98 8.27 -16.17 13.45
N LEU A 99 8.52 -14.93 13.90
CA LEU A 99 9.73 -14.16 13.60
C LEU A 99 10.91 -14.61 14.47
N LYS A 100 11.28 -15.88 14.32
CA LYS A 100 12.50 -16.48 14.88
C LYS A 100 13.18 -17.39 13.87
N GLU A 101 14.49 -17.46 13.97
CA GLU A 101 15.30 -18.53 13.39
C GLU A 101 15.96 -19.33 14.53
N GLY A 102 16.40 -20.55 14.23
CA GLY A 102 16.90 -21.47 15.25
C GLY A 102 18.04 -22.38 14.80
N PHE A 103 18.77 -22.95 15.74
CA PHE A 103 19.75 -24.02 15.50
C PHE A 103 19.58 -25.13 16.52
N TYR A 104 19.37 -26.36 16.06
CA TYR A 104 18.90 -27.50 16.86
C TYR A 104 20.06 -28.45 17.16
N ILE A 105 20.30 -28.68 18.45
CA ILE A 105 21.40 -29.49 18.99
C ILE A 105 20.83 -30.54 19.95
N GLY A 106 21.47 -31.70 19.97
CA GLY A 106 21.11 -32.87 20.75
C GLY A 106 22.27 -33.58 21.37
N GLU A 107 21.95 -34.68 22.04
CA GLU A 107 22.95 -35.65 22.44
C GLU A 107 23.63 -36.29 21.24
N GLU A 108 24.96 -36.42 21.31
CA GLU A 108 25.74 -37.20 20.36
C GLU A 108 25.63 -38.68 20.74
N ILE A 109 24.85 -39.44 19.96
CA ILE A 109 24.71 -40.89 20.15
C ILE A 109 25.48 -41.66 19.08
N SER A 110 26.04 -42.82 19.45
CA SER A 110 26.71 -43.71 18.49
C SER A 110 25.72 -44.25 17.45
N LYS A 111 26.24 -44.59 16.26
CA LYS A 111 25.45 -45.24 15.20
C LYS A 111 24.95 -46.63 15.59
N ASP A 112 25.55 -47.25 16.60
CA ASP A 112 25.11 -48.54 17.14
C ASP A 112 24.06 -48.39 18.25
N HIS A 113 23.75 -47.14 18.67
CA HIS A 113 22.76 -46.87 19.70
C HIS A 113 21.35 -47.29 19.22
N PRO A 114 20.52 -47.96 20.05
CA PRO A 114 19.19 -48.41 19.66
C PRO A 114 18.31 -47.31 19.05
N TYR A 115 18.35 -46.10 19.63
CA TYR A 115 17.58 -44.96 19.12
C TYR A 115 18.00 -44.48 17.73
N PHE A 116 19.29 -44.57 17.39
CA PHE A 116 19.76 -44.26 16.04
C PHE A 116 19.28 -45.33 15.06
N VAL A 117 19.43 -46.61 15.40
CA VAL A 117 19.02 -47.75 14.55
C VAL A 117 17.52 -47.73 14.30
N GLN A 118 16.71 -47.46 15.34
CA GLN A 118 15.25 -47.45 15.28
C GLN A 118 14.67 -46.12 14.77
N LYS A 119 15.52 -45.13 14.47
CA LYS A 119 15.12 -43.79 14.03
C LYS A 119 14.15 -43.07 14.99
N LYS A 120 14.42 -43.19 16.28
CA LYS A 120 13.67 -42.49 17.33
C LYS A 120 13.76 -40.98 17.16
N LEU A 121 12.74 -40.27 17.62
CA LEU A 121 12.60 -38.84 17.44
C LEU A 121 13.83 -38.06 17.94
N ASN A 122 14.36 -37.14 17.13
CA ASN A 122 15.53 -36.32 17.47
C ASN A 122 16.78 -37.14 17.86
N SER A 123 16.88 -38.42 17.51
CA SER A 123 18.00 -39.30 17.94
C SER A 123 19.01 -39.54 16.82
N GLY A 124 19.63 -38.48 16.32
CA GLY A 124 20.66 -38.57 15.27
C GLY A 124 21.77 -37.53 15.43
N PRO A 125 22.82 -37.64 14.59
CA PRO A 125 24.02 -36.81 14.72
C PRO A 125 23.70 -35.33 14.56
N ASN A 126 24.39 -34.49 15.33
CA ASN A 126 24.28 -33.05 15.15
C ASN A 126 24.90 -32.60 13.83
N VAL A 127 24.43 -31.46 13.33
CA VAL A 127 25.03 -30.76 12.20
C VAL A 127 25.86 -29.63 12.78
N TRP A 128 27.18 -29.67 12.63
CA TRP A 128 28.07 -28.64 13.15
C TRP A 128 28.48 -27.66 12.04
N PRO A 129 28.38 -26.35 12.27
CA PRO A 129 28.61 -25.36 11.22
C PRO A 129 30.09 -25.08 11.04
N THR A 130 30.62 -25.48 9.89
CA THR A 130 32.03 -25.34 9.53
C THR A 130 32.42 -23.94 9.07
N SER A 131 31.45 -23.03 8.91
CA SER A 131 31.66 -21.65 8.44
C SER A 131 31.92 -20.62 9.55
N VAL A 132 31.78 -20.99 10.82
CA VAL A 132 32.15 -20.12 11.95
C VAL A 132 33.66 -20.15 12.20
N SER A 133 34.18 -19.13 12.90
CA SER A 133 35.63 -18.97 13.09
C SER A 133 36.28 -20.11 13.89
N ASP A 134 35.55 -20.73 14.82
CA ASP A 134 36.02 -21.85 15.63
C ASP A 134 34.92 -22.91 15.85
N ALA A 135 34.66 -23.68 14.79
CA ALA A 135 33.62 -24.72 14.80
C ALA A 135 33.85 -25.80 15.87
N LYS A 136 35.11 -26.16 16.17
CA LYS A 136 35.42 -27.21 17.14
C LYS A 136 35.19 -26.76 18.57
N SER A 137 35.54 -25.52 18.90
CA SER A 137 35.21 -24.94 20.20
C SER A 137 33.70 -24.78 20.37
N TRP A 138 32.97 -24.43 19.30
CA TRP A 138 31.50 -24.36 19.37
C TRP A 138 30.89 -25.74 19.65
N GLU A 139 31.29 -26.78 18.93
CA GLU A 139 30.86 -28.17 19.21
C GLU A 139 31.12 -28.54 20.67
N THR A 140 32.36 -28.37 21.13
CA THR A 140 32.79 -28.74 22.48
C THR A 140 31.99 -28.00 23.56
N THR A 141 31.83 -26.68 23.40
CA THR A 141 31.09 -25.83 24.34
C THR A 141 29.61 -26.17 24.36
N SER A 142 29.00 -26.41 23.19
CA SER A 142 27.58 -26.76 23.09
C SER A 142 27.28 -28.10 23.75
N MET A 143 28.17 -29.07 23.62
CA MET A 143 28.01 -30.39 24.25
C MET A 143 28.32 -30.36 25.75
N GLU A 144 29.25 -29.54 26.21
CA GLU A 144 29.45 -29.26 27.64
C GLU A 144 28.20 -28.63 28.26
N TYR A 145 27.65 -27.61 27.59
CA TYR A 145 26.40 -26.97 27.99
C TYR A 145 25.21 -27.93 27.96
N TYR A 146 25.06 -28.74 26.91
CA TYR A 146 24.01 -29.75 26.81
C TYR A 146 24.02 -30.71 28.01
N LYS A 147 25.21 -31.22 28.39
CA LYS A 147 25.36 -32.12 29.55
C LYS A 147 25.02 -31.42 30.87
N ALA A 148 25.44 -30.18 31.04
CA ALA A 148 25.15 -29.39 32.23
C ALA A 148 23.63 -29.12 32.35
N MET A 149 22.97 -28.76 31.25
CA MET A 149 21.52 -28.56 31.20
C MET A 149 20.75 -29.87 31.41
N HIS A 150 21.24 -30.98 30.87
CA HIS A 150 20.64 -32.30 31.10
C HIS A 150 20.69 -32.68 32.59
N ALA A 151 21.82 -32.46 33.26
CA ALA A 151 21.94 -32.69 34.71
C ALA A 151 21.01 -31.76 35.51
N LEU A 152 20.96 -30.46 35.16
CA LEU A 152 20.08 -29.51 35.82
C LEU A 152 18.60 -29.86 35.63
N ALA A 153 18.18 -30.30 34.45
CA ALA A 153 16.81 -30.73 34.20
C ALA A 153 16.42 -31.93 35.09
N ARG A 154 17.34 -32.87 35.32
CA ARG A 154 17.12 -33.98 36.26
C ARG A 154 16.96 -33.48 37.69
N ASP A 155 17.82 -32.57 38.14
CA ASP A 155 17.72 -31.97 39.49
C ASP A 155 16.37 -31.26 39.68
N VAL A 156 15.91 -30.50 38.66
CA VAL A 156 14.60 -29.85 38.67
C VAL A 156 13.46 -30.87 38.73
N LEU A 157 13.55 -31.98 37.98
CA LEU A 157 12.56 -33.06 38.03
C LEU A 157 12.51 -33.75 39.40
N VAL A 158 13.64 -33.89 40.10
CA VAL A 158 13.66 -34.41 41.48
C VAL A 158 12.86 -33.50 42.39
N VAL A 159 13.11 -32.18 42.35
CA VAL A 159 12.38 -31.20 43.17
C VAL A 159 10.88 -31.21 42.82
N ILE A 160 10.52 -31.20 41.54
CA ILE A 160 9.11 -31.29 41.11
C ILE A 160 8.48 -32.62 41.59
N GLY A 161 9.20 -33.73 41.56
CA GLY A 161 8.72 -35.00 42.12
C GLY A 161 8.40 -34.89 43.62
N GLN A 162 9.26 -34.25 44.39
CA GLN A 162 9.04 -34.01 45.83
C GLN A 162 7.81 -33.11 46.07
N THR A 163 7.54 -32.13 45.22
CA THR A 163 6.32 -31.29 45.35
C THR A 163 5.02 -32.09 45.23
N LEU A 164 5.09 -33.22 44.52
CA LEU A 164 4.02 -34.19 44.31
C LEU A 164 4.11 -35.36 45.29
N ASP A 165 4.85 -35.24 46.40
CA ASP A 165 5.00 -36.29 47.42
C ASP A 165 5.54 -37.62 46.84
N LEU A 166 6.33 -37.56 45.77
CA LEU A 166 7.01 -38.70 45.16
C LEU A 166 8.44 -38.83 45.70
N GLY A 167 8.97 -40.06 45.69
CA GLY A 167 10.36 -40.30 46.06
C GLY A 167 11.34 -39.67 45.06
N GLU A 168 12.55 -39.33 45.52
CA GLU A 168 13.57 -38.64 44.71
C GLU A 168 13.94 -39.35 43.39
N ARG A 169 13.79 -40.66 43.34
CA ARG A 169 14.12 -41.51 42.19
C ARG A 169 12.92 -41.88 41.31
N TYR A 170 11.75 -41.29 41.57
CA TYR A 170 10.52 -41.66 40.86
C TYR A 170 10.64 -41.47 39.34
N PHE A 171 11.26 -40.38 38.90
CA PHE A 171 11.44 -40.07 37.48
C PHE A 171 12.70 -40.72 36.87
N ASP A 172 13.45 -41.57 37.57
CA ASP A 172 14.64 -42.23 37.00
C ASP A 172 14.34 -42.99 35.69
N PRO A 173 13.25 -43.78 35.58
CA PRO A 173 12.92 -44.45 34.32
C PRO A 173 12.56 -43.47 33.20
N PHE A 174 11.96 -42.32 33.53
CA PHE A 174 11.65 -41.26 32.56
C PHE A 174 12.92 -40.52 32.10
N THR A 175 13.92 -40.39 32.96
CA THR A 175 15.18 -39.68 32.66
C THR A 175 16.27 -40.57 32.04
N THR A 176 16.09 -41.90 32.08
CA THR A 176 17.02 -42.87 31.49
C THR A 176 16.94 -42.78 29.97
N ASP A 177 18.07 -42.56 29.28
CA ASP A 177 18.12 -42.35 27.83
C ASP A 177 17.08 -41.31 27.36
N ALA A 178 17.03 -40.18 28.06
CA ALA A 178 16.08 -39.11 27.77
C ALA A 178 16.46 -38.33 26.52
N ILE A 179 15.47 -38.04 25.68
CA ILE A 179 15.64 -37.10 24.58
C ILE A 179 15.48 -35.68 25.12
N ALA A 180 16.50 -34.85 24.88
CA ALA A 180 16.41 -33.41 25.02
C ALA A 180 16.81 -32.69 23.73
N THR A 181 16.28 -31.48 23.54
CA THR A 181 16.62 -30.62 22.41
C THR A 181 17.06 -29.26 22.92
N LEU A 182 18.31 -28.92 22.62
CA LEU A 182 18.88 -27.60 22.82
C LEU A 182 18.62 -26.78 21.57
N ARG A 183 18.03 -25.59 21.69
CA ARG A 183 17.86 -24.69 20.54
C ARG A 183 18.54 -23.36 20.82
N TYR A 184 19.35 -22.92 19.87
CA TYR A 184 19.85 -21.55 19.88
C TYR A 184 18.84 -20.76 19.06
N LEU A 185 18.22 -19.73 19.63
CA LEU A 185 17.18 -18.94 18.95
C LEU A 185 17.63 -17.49 18.80
N HIS A 186 17.34 -16.92 17.64
CA HIS A 186 17.55 -15.52 17.33
C HIS A 186 16.25 -14.87 16.86
N TYR A 187 15.94 -13.71 17.45
CA TYR A 187 14.81 -12.87 17.08
C TYR A 187 15.33 -11.52 16.57
N PRO A 188 15.02 -11.15 15.32
CA PRO A 188 15.46 -9.88 14.76
C PRO A 188 14.76 -8.69 15.44
N PRO A 189 15.29 -7.46 15.27
CA PRO A 189 14.65 -6.25 15.76
C PRO A 189 13.26 -6.07 15.12
N GLN A 190 12.24 -5.73 15.92
CA GLN A 190 10.90 -5.42 15.42
C GLN A 190 10.57 -3.94 15.66
N PRO A 191 9.95 -3.23 14.70
CA PRO A 191 9.50 -1.85 14.88
C PRO A 191 8.50 -1.74 16.04
N LYS A 192 8.59 -0.65 16.82
CA LYS A 192 7.71 -0.39 17.99
C LYS A 192 6.22 -0.28 17.63
N ASP A 193 5.92 0.04 16.38
CA ASP A 193 4.60 0.24 15.78
C ASP A 193 4.09 -0.96 14.98
N SER A 194 4.80 -2.09 15.01
CA SER A 194 4.32 -3.34 14.41
C SER A 194 3.07 -3.85 15.15
N ASP A 195 2.08 -4.36 14.39
CA ASP A 195 0.87 -4.94 14.98
C ASP A 195 1.24 -6.16 15.83
N ALA A 196 1.15 -6.00 17.16
CA ALA A 196 1.53 -7.01 18.13
C ALA A 196 0.73 -8.32 18.03
N LYS A 197 -0.42 -8.32 17.32
CA LYS A 197 -1.20 -9.54 17.08
C LYS A 197 -0.69 -10.31 15.86
N LEU A 198 -0.19 -9.61 14.83
CA LEU A 198 0.23 -10.21 13.56
C LEU A 198 1.72 -10.56 13.50
N SER A 199 2.58 -9.74 14.11
CA SER A 199 4.04 -9.91 14.07
C SER A 199 4.56 -10.29 15.46
N ARG A 200 4.87 -11.58 15.66
CA ARG A 200 5.39 -12.09 16.95
C ARG A 200 6.73 -12.78 16.75
N GLY A 201 7.62 -12.67 17.74
CA GLY A 201 8.83 -13.50 17.80
C GLY A 201 8.44 -14.97 17.93
N ILE A 202 7.48 -15.28 18.80
CA ILE A 202 6.77 -16.56 18.89
C ILE A 202 5.31 -16.31 19.27
N GLY A 203 4.37 -16.97 18.58
CA GLY A 203 2.95 -17.02 18.93
C GLY A 203 2.68 -17.56 20.35
N ALA A 204 1.49 -17.30 20.88
CA ALA A 204 1.06 -17.84 22.17
C ALA A 204 0.93 -19.37 22.12
N HIS A 205 1.64 -20.07 23.00
CA HIS A 205 1.67 -21.54 23.05
C HIS A 205 2.00 -22.08 24.45
N THR A 206 1.82 -23.39 24.60
CA THR A 206 2.29 -24.20 25.74
C THR A 206 3.37 -25.16 25.26
N ASP A 207 4.30 -25.53 26.13
CA ASP A 207 5.39 -26.45 25.75
C ASP A 207 4.95 -27.91 25.75
N PHE A 208 5.43 -28.68 24.77
CA PHE A 208 4.96 -30.05 24.55
C PHE A 208 5.58 -31.09 25.50
N GLY A 209 6.80 -30.82 25.99
CA GLY A 209 7.61 -31.76 26.77
C GLY A 209 7.29 -31.78 28.27
N SER A 210 8.28 -32.14 29.08
CA SER A 210 8.14 -32.16 30.54
C SER A 210 8.53 -30.83 31.17
N VAL A 211 9.79 -30.43 31.03
CA VAL A 211 10.31 -29.16 31.53
C VAL A 211 11.16 -28.51 30.46
N THR A 212 11.03 -27.20 30.34
CA THR A 212 11.94 -26.38 29.56
C THR A 212 12.76 -25.51 30.50
N LEU A 213 14.07 -25.50 30.27
CA LEU A 213 15.01 -24.61 30.93
C LEU A 213 15.49 -23.58 29.91
N LEU A 214 15.11 -22.32 30.09
CA LEU A 214 15.34 -21.25 29.13
C LEU A 214 16.32 -20.22 29.68
N MET A 215 17.46 -20.11 29.00
CA MET A 215 18.37 -18.99 29.18
C MET A 215 17.92 -17.81 28.30
N GLN A 216 17.84 -16.63 28.89
CA GLN A 216 17.57 -15.38 28.19
C GLN A 216 18.86 -14.53 28.10
N ASP A 217 19.00 -13.73 27.05
CA ASP A 217 20.00 -12.67 27.04
C ASP A 217 19.50 -11.42 27.80
N GLU A 218 20.15 -10.27 27.61
CA GLU A 218 19.78 -9.01 28.28
C GLU A 218 18.51 -8.35 27.70
N VAL A 219 17.93 -8.89 26.62
CA VAL A 219 16.81 -8.30 25.90
C VAL A 219 15.49 -8.99 26.29
N ASP A 220 14.53 -8.18 26.73
CA ASP A 220 13.21 -8.63 27.13
C ASP A 220 12.35 -9.13 25.95
N GLY A 221 11.22 -9.75 26.28
CA GLY A 221 10.20 -10.09 25.28
C GLY A 221 9.42 -11.36 25.56
N LEU A 222 9.88 -12.22 26.47
CA LEU A 222 9.09 -13.36 26.93
C LEU A 222 7.93 -12.87 27.81
N GLN A 223 6.72 -13.29 27.49
CA GLN A 223 5.52 -13.01 28.27
C GLN A 223 4.81 -14.30 28.64
N VAL A 224 4.27 -14.36 29.85
CA VAL A 224 3.45 -15.47 30.36
C VAL A 224 2.04 -14.97 30.67
N TRP A 225 1.03 -15.79 30.42
CA TRP A 225 -0.36 -15.44 30.65
C TRP A 225 -0.74 -15.58 32.12
N GLU A 226 -1.22 -14.51 32.76
CA GLU A 226 -1.74 -14.57 34.12
C GLU A 226 -3.25 -14.85 34.08
N VAL A 227 -3.63 -16.06 34.46
CA VAL A 227 -5.01 -16.54 34.38
C VAL A 227 -5.92 -15.77 35.33
N THR A 228 -5.41 -15.29 36.46
CA THR A 228 -6.24 -14.58 37.46
C THR A 228 -6.60 -13.16 37.04
N THR A 229 -5.71 -12.48 36.31
CA THR A 229 -5.93 -11.10 35.83
C THR A 229 -6.32 -11.02 34.36
N ASN A 230 -6.16 -12.11 33.60
CA ASN A 230 -6.27 -12.14 32.13
C ASN A 230 -5.31 -11.15 31.44
N GLU A 231 -4.09 -11.07 31.93
CA GLU A 231 -3.05 -10.18 31.40
C GLU A 231 -1.78 -10.95 31.02
N TRP A 232 -0.96 -10.37 30.15
CA TRP A 232 0.37 -10.90 29.83
C TRP A 232 1.40 -10.26 30.75
N LEU A 233 2.10 -11.06 31.55
CA LEU A 233 3.18 -10.61 32.42
C LEU A 233 4.53 -10.79 31.72
N ASP A 234 5.36 -9.75 31.76
CA ASP A 234 6.73 -9.82 31.24
C ASP A 234 7.64 -10.64 32.17
N VAL A 235 8.43 -11.53 31.58
CA VAL A 235 9.46 -12.30 32.30
C VAL A 235 10.80 -11.58 32.18
N VAL A 236 11.12 -10.77 33.19
CA VAL A 236 12.34 -9.94 33.21
C VAL A 236 13.59 -10.82 33.12
N PRO A 237 14.48 -10.62 32.12
CA PRO A 237 15.72 -11.36 32.04
C PRO A 237 16.62 -11.10 33.25
N THR A 238 17.04 -12.18 33.91
CA THR A 238 17.92 -12.11 35.09
C THR A 238 19.23 -12.82 34.79
N LYS A 239 20.36 -12.12 34.93
CA LYS A 239 21.69 -12.69 34.65
C LYS A 239 21.95 -13.89 35.55
N GLY A 240 22.35 -15.00 34.93
CA GLY A 240 22.66 -16.26 35.62
C GLY A 240 21.42 -17.03 36.09
N ALA A 241 20.22 -16.65 35.66
CA ALA A 241 18.99 -17.39 35.94
C ALA A 241 18.52 -18.19 34.73
N TYR A 242 17.87 -19.33 34.99
CA TYR A 242 17.06 -20.04 34.01
C TYR A 242 15.59 -19.83 34.30
N VAL A 243 14.81 -19.48 33.28
CA VAL A 243 13.35 -19.63 33.34
C VAL A 243 13.05 -21.12 33.26
N VAL A 244 12.26 -21.63 34.21
CA VAL A 244 11.74 -22.99 34.26
C VAL A 244 10.26 -22.91 33.93
N ASN A 245 9.84 -23.66 32.91
CA ASN A 245 8.43 -23.83 32.61
C ASN A 245 8.03 -25.31 32.49
N LEU A 246 6.87 -25.62 33.04
CA LEU A 246 6.26 -26.93 32.93
C LEU A 246 5.58 -27.08 31.57
N GLY A 247 5.79 -28.23 30.93
CA GLY A 247 5.14 -28.61 29.69
C GLY A 247 3.90 -29.49 29.91
N ASN A 248 3.21 -29.78 28.81
CA ASN A 248 1.94 -30.49 28.76
C ASN A 248 1.99 -31.91 29.37
N MET A 249 3.19 -32.51 29.50
CA MET A 249 3.32 -33.81 30.17
C MET A 249 2.99 -33.73 31.67
N PHE A 250 3.31 -32.62 32.34
CA PHE A 250 2.95 -32.44 33.75
C PHE A 250 1.45 -32.21 33.95
N MET A 251 0.75 -31.60 32.99
CA MET A 251 -0.72 -31.53 33.02
C MET A 251 -1.32 -32.95 32.98
N ARG A 252 -0.75 -33.85 32.18
CA ARG A 252 -1.18 -35.26 32.12
C ARG A 252 -0.87 -36.03 33.40
N TRP A 253 0.35 -35.95 33.91
CA TRP A 253 0.75 -36.63 35.14
C TRP A 253 -0.07 -36.17 36.35
N SER A 254 -0.33 -34.87 36.43
CA SER A 254 -0.99 -34.26 37.59
C SER A 254 -2.51 -34.11 37.45
N ASN A 255 -3.11 -34.61 36.36
CA ASN A 255 -4.54 -34.47 36.08
C ASN A 255 -5.03 -33.00 36.06
N ASP A 256 -4.23 -32.11 35.46
CA ASP A 256 -4.34 -30.64 35.44
C ASP A 256 -4.14 -29.92 36.78
N ARG A 257 -3.64 -30.59 37.82
CA ARG A 257 -3.28 -29.89 39.07
C ARG A 257 -2.10 -28.95 38.87
N TYR A 258 -1.12 -29.34 38.06
CA TYR A 258 0.00 -28.49 37.65
C TYR A 258 -0.26 -27.93 36.26
N PHE A 259 0.11 -26.67 36.08
CA PHE A 259 -0.26 -25.91 34.90
C PHE A 259 0.88 -25.82 33.88
N SER A 260 0.62 -26.14 32.61
CA SER A 260 1.49 -25.72 31.50
C SER A 260 0.89 -24.46 30.89
N ASN A 261 1.53 -23.33 31.14
CA ASN A 261 0.90 -22.04 30.89
C ASN A 261 1.23 -21.47 29.51
N LEU A 262 0.29 -20.68 28.99
CA LEU A 262 0.44 -19.96 27.74
C LEU A 262 1.54 -18.91 27.88
N HIS A 263 2.48 -18.94 26.95
CA HIS A 263 3.56 -17.96 26.86
C HIS A 263 3.82 -17.59 25.40
N ARG A 264 4.36 -16.39 25.19
CA ARG A 264 4.67 -15.84 23.86
C ARG A 264 5.92 -14.98 23.89
N VAL A 265 6.47 -14.67 22.72
CA VAL A 265 7.63 -13.78 22.61
C VAL A 265 7.31 -12.58 21.72
N ILE A 266 7.47 -11.38 22.26
CA ILE A 266 7.29 -10.11 21.55
C ILE A 266 8.54 -9.24 21.77
N ASN A 267 9.35 -9.06 20.72
CA ASN A 267 10.59 -8.29 20.80
C ASN A 267 10.35 -6.80 20.43
N LYS A 268 9.89 -5.99 21.39
CA LYS A 268 9.65 -4.54 21.21
C LYS A 268 10.88 -3.66 21.44
N SER A 269 12.02 -4.25 21.77
CA SER A 269 13.22 -3.53 22.18
C SER A 269 13.86 -2.71 21.06
N GLY A 270 13.60 -3.08 19.79
CA GLY A 270 14.33 -2.56 18.63
C GLY A 270 15.77 -3.07 18.51
N LYS A 271 16.15 -4.08 19.32
CA LYS A 271 17.43 -4.79 19.27
C LYS A 271 17.20 -6.26 18.93
N GLU A 272 18.26 -6.95 18.54
CA GLU A 272 18.25 -8.42 18.43
C GLU A 272 18.12 -9.05 19.81
N ARG A 273 17.34 -10.13 19.91
CA ARG A 273 17.20 -10.94 21.12
C ARG A 273 17.71 -12.35 20.86
N TYR A 274 18.38 -12.92 21.85
CA TYR A 274 18.84 -14.31 21.83
C TYR A 274 18.26 -15.08 23.01
N SER A 275 17.89 -16.33 22.78
CA SER A 275 17.46 -17.21 23.86
C SER A 275 17.85 -18.65 23.58
N ILE A 276 18.17 -19.40 24.62
CA ILE A 276 18.65 -20.78 24.50
C ILE A 276 17.76 -21.70 25.34
N PRO A 277 16.58 -22.12 24.84
CA PRO A 277 15.77 -23.14 25.50
C PRO A 277 16.39 -24.52 25.37
N PHE A 278 16.33 -25.25 26.48
CA PHE A 278 16.62 -26.66 26.59
C PHE A 278 15.33 -27.42 26.92
N PHE A 279 14.78 -28.10 25.92
CA PHE A 279 13.52 -28.85 26.03
C PHE A 279 13.80 -30.28 26.49
N TYR A 280 13.46 -30.61 27.73
CA TYR A 280 13.61 -31.95 28.28
C TYR A 280 12.32 -32.76 28.07
N SER A 281 12.37 -33.73 27.16
CA SER A 281 11.18 -34.53 26.81
C SER A 281 11.12 -35.88 27.52
N GLY A 282 12.26 -36.44 27.92
CA GLY A 282 12.36 -37.74 28.60
C GLY A 282 12.56 -38.92 27.65
N ASN A 283 12.51 -40.12 28.21
CA ASN A 283 12.68 -41.38 27.49
C ASN A 283 11.52 -41.55 26.49
N PRO A 284 11.79 -41.70 25.18
CA PRO A 284 10.76 -41.81 24.15
C PRO A 284 9.74 -42.94 24.37
N ASP A 285 10.15 -44.05 25.00
CA ASP A 285 9.32 -45.22 25.25
C ASP A 285 8.57 -45.16 26.60
N TYR A 286 8.85 -44.15 27.43
CA TYR A 286 8.17 -43.98 28.71
C TYR A 286 6.69 -43.61 28.49
N VAL A 287 5.81 -44.32 29.18
CA VAL A 287 4.36 -44.10 29.13
C VAL A 287 3.99 -43.06 30.18
N ILE A 288 3.43 -41.94 29.72
CA ILE A 288 2.88 -40.89 30.54
C ILE A 288 1.43 -41.27 30.87
N ASP A 289 1.18 -41.56 32.15
CA ASP A 289 -0.15 -41.82 32.70
C ASP A 289 -0.36 -41.00 33.98
N CYS A 290 -1.61 -40.74 34.35
CA CYS A 290 -1.95 -39.98 35.56
C CYS A 290 -1.34 -40.63 36.80
N LEU A 291 -0.66 -39.82 37.63
CA LEU A 291 -0.06 -40.27 38.87
C LEU A 291 -1.14 -40.72 39.86
N PRO A 292 -0.93 -41.82 40.62
CA PRO A 292 -1.93 -42.35 41.54
C PRO A 292 -2.42 -41.36 42.60
N ASN A 293 -1.54 -40.46 43.07
CA ASN A 293 -1.81 -39.45 44.07
C ASN A 293 -2.31 -38.11 43.48
N CYS A 294 -2.54 -38.06 42.17
CA CYS A 294 -3.07 -36.90 41.46
C CYS A 294 -4.52 -37.09 40.98
N LYS A 295 -5.18 -38.16 41.41
CA LYS A 295 -6.61 -38.43 41.18
C LYS A 295 -7.28 -38.81 42.50
N GLU A 296 -8.54 -38.46 42.65
CA GLU A 296 -9.35 -38.89 43.80
C GLU A 296 -9.71 -40.39 43.72
N GLU A 297 -10.06 -41.00 44.85
CA GLU A 297 -10.47 -42.41 44.87
C GLU A 297 -11.76 -42.61 44.06
N GLY A 298 -11.68 -43.37 42.97
CA GLY A 298 -12.79 -43.58 42.03
C GLY A 298 -12.81 -42.64 40.82
N GLU A 299 -11.91 -41.65 40.75
CA GLU A 299 -11.77 -40.74 39.60
C GLU A 299 -11.02 -41.42 38.43
N THR A 300 -11.51 -41.25 37.22
CA THR A 300 -10.84 -41.70 35.98
C THR A 300 -9.86 -40.63 35.48
N SER A 301 -8.67 -41.04 35.02
CA SER A 301 -7.69 -40.13 34.41
C SER A 301 -8.32 -39.31 33.28
N LYS A 302 -8.12 -37.98 33.27
CA LYS A 302 -8.63 -37.09 32.19
C LYS A 302 -8.02 -37.39 30.82
N TYR A 303 -6.80 -37.92 30.82
CA TYR A 303 -6.03 -38.22 29.63
C TYR A 303 -5.72 -39.72 29.55
N PRO A 304 -5.84 -40.35 28.36
CA PRO A 304 -5.37 -41.71 28.18
C PRO A 304 -3.84 -41.79 28.24
N PRO A 305 -3.28 -42.95 28.65
CA PRO A 305 -1.84 -43.19 28.61
C PRO A 305 -1.27 -42.98 27.20
N ILE A 306 -0.11 -42.33 27.11
CA ILE A 306 0.56 -42.03 25.85
C ILE A 306 2.08 -42.06 26.04
N THR A 307 2.83 -42.51 25.04
CA THR A 307 4.29 -42.45 25.12
C THR A 307 4.82 -41.02 24.93
N VAL A 308 6.03 -40.77 25.43
CA VAL A 308 6.76 -39.50 25.19
C VAL A 308 6.91 -39.26 23.68
N GLU A 309 7.31 -40.28 22.92
CA GLU A 309 7.52 -40.15 21.47
C GLU A 309 6.23 -39.76 20.73
N GLU A 310 5.10 -40.41 21.03
CA GLU A 310 3.81 -40.09 20.42
C GLU A 310 3.36 -38.65 20.74
N THR A 311 3.55 -38.22 21.98
CA THR A 311 3.18 -36.86 22.44
C THR A 311 3.94 -35.78 21.66
N ILE A 312 5.27 -35.92 21.55
CA ILE A 312 6.08 -34.91 20.86
C ILE A 312 5.86 -34.95 19.34
N ARG A 313 5.77 -36.15 18.72
CA ARG A 313 5.53 -36.28 17.28
C ARG A 313 4.17 -35.67 16.87
N GLY A 314 3.12 -35.92 17.64
CA GLY A 314 1.79 -35.34 17.39
C GLY A 314 1.81 -33.81 17.41
N SER A 315 2.52 -33.24 18.38
CA SER A 315 2.62 -31.78 18.56
C SER A 315 3.43 -31.11 17.43
N TYR A 316 4.55 -31.71 17.02
CA TYR A 316 5.32 -31.23 15.86
C TYR A 316 4.52 -31.26 14.56
N LYS A 317 3.76 -32.34 14.32
CA LYS A 317 2.92 -32.45 13.12
C LYS A 317 1.88 -31.32 13.06
N ALA A 318 1.31 -30.92 14.19
CA ALA A 318 0.35 -29.82 14.25
C ALA A 318 1.01 -28.46 13.97
N SER A 319 2.11 -28.13 14.65
CA SER A 319 2.75 -26.80 14.54
C SER A 319 3.40 -26.55 13.17
N TYR A 320 4.17 -27.53 12.66
CA TYR A 320 4.80 -27.41 11.34
C TYR A 320 3.77 -27.57 10.21
N GLY A 321 2.78 -28.45 10.39
CA GLY A 321 1.69 -28.63 9.42
C GLY A 321 0.85 -27.36 9.23
N ALA A 322 0.62 -26.58 10.27
CA ALA A 322 -0.07 -25.29 10.17
C ALA A 322 0.73 -24.26 9.35
N ALA A 323 2.05 -24.19 9.56
CA ALA A 323 2.95 -23.33 8.78
C ALA A 323 3.02 -23.76 7.31
N ASP A 324 3.10 -25.06 7.04
CA ASP A 324 3.09 -25.61 5.68
C ASP A 324 1.74 -25.39 5.00
N ALA A 325 0.62 -25.52 5.71
CA ALA A 325 -0.70 -25.23 5.20
C ALA A 325 -0.87 -23.73 4.88
N TYR A 326 -0.30 -22.84 5.69
CA TYR A 326 -0.25 -21.40 5.42
C TYR A 326 0.62 -21.07 4.20
N LYS A 327 1.83 -21.62 4.12
CA LYS A 327 2.74 -21.47 2.96
C LYS A 327 2.11 -22.04 1.70
N LYS A 328 1.42 -23.19 1.80
CA LYS A 328 0.62 -23.77 0.73
C LYS A 328 -0.57 -22.89 0.39
N GLN A 329 -1.33 -22.34 1.33
CA GLN A 329 -2.41 -21.39 1.00
C GLN A 329 -1.88 -20.16 0.25
N GLN A 330 -0.68 -19.66 0.60
CA GLN A 330 -0.02 -18.58 -0.15
C GLN A 330 0.43 -19.01 -1.57
N THR A 331 0.98 -20.22 -1.75
CA THR A 331 1.40 -20.73 -3.08
C THR A 331 0.24 -21.27 -3.93
N THR A 332 -0.82 -21.79 -3.31
CA THR A 332 -1.99 -22.36 -4.01
C THR A 332 -3.00 -21.28 -4.39
N SER A 333 -2.91 -20.08 -3.79
CA SER A 333 -3.70 -18.92 -4.23
C SER A 333 -3.42 -18.57 -5.70
N TYR A 334 -2.20 -18.87 -6.20
CA TYR A 334 -1.79 -18.57 -7.56
C TYR A 334 -0.73 -19.59 -8.06
N GLY A 335 -1.14 -20.86 -8.24
CA GLY A 335 -0.23 -21.96 -8.63
C GLY A 335 0.37 -21.86 -10.05
N GLU A 336 1.32 -22.76 -10.35
CA GLU A 336 2.02 -22.94 -11.63
C GLU A 336 1.17 -22.57 -12.86
N GLY A 337 1.74 -21.77 -13.77
CA GLY A 337 1.05 -21.21 -14.93
C GLY A 337 0.33 -19.90 -14.62
N LEU A 338 0.84 -19.11 -13.67
CA LEU A 338 0.28 -17.82 -13.29
C LEU A 338 0.35 -16.84 -14.46
N ALA A 339 1.48 -16.77 -15.17
CA ALA A 339 1.64 -15.95 -16.35
C ALA A 339 0.63 -16.35 -17.44
N MET A 340 0.43 -17.65 -17.65
CA MET A 340 -0.50 -18.17 -18.66
C MET A 340 -1.97 -17.86 -18.34
N LYS A 341 -2.35 -17.79 -17.05
CA LYS A 341 -3.70 -17.43 -16.61
C LYS A 341 -3.98 -15.93 -16.70
N LEU A 342 -2.94 -15.10 -16.64
CA LEU A 342 -3.04 -13.64 -16.69
C LEU A 342 -2.98 -13.11 -18.14
N ASP A 343 -2.27 -13.81 -19.04
CA ASP A 343 -1.94 -13.36 -20.39
C ASP A 343 -3.16 -12.90 -21.23
N ASP A 344 -3.34 -11.58 -21.34
CA ASP A 344 -4.29 -10.96 -22.25
C ASP A 344 -3.63 -10.75 -23.64
N LYS A 345 -4.06 -11.57 -24.62
CA LYS A 345 -3.53 -11.54 -25.99
C LYS A 345 -3.74 -10.19 -26.68
N ASP A 346 -4.87 -9.52 -26.43
CA ASP A 346 -5.17 -8.24 -27.08
C ASP A 346 -4.22 -7.15 -26.56
N ASN A 347 -3.97 -7.14 -25.24
CA ASN A 347 -2.99 -6.24 -24.63
C ASN A 347 -1.59 -6.53 -25.14
N ARG A 348 -1.18 -7.81 -25.20
CA ARG A 348 0.13 -8.22 -25.70
C ARG A 348 0.35 -7.79 -27.15
N GLU A 349 -0.62 -7.99 -28.02
CA GLU A 349 -0.54 -7.56 -29.43
C GLU A 349 -0.55 -6.04 -29.59
N PHE A 350 -1.37 -5.34 -28.79
CA PHE A 350 -1.52 -3.89 -28.92
C PHE A 350 -0.28 -3.15 -28.43
N TYR A 351 0.19 -3.45 -27.21
CA TYR A 351 1.34 -2.78 -26.62
C TYR A 351 2.67 -3.34 -27.14
N GLY A 352 2.75 -4.64 -27.44
CA GLY A 352 3.94 -5.28 -28.00
C GLY A 352 5.20 -4.93 -27.21
N SER A 353 6.25 -4.48 -27.92
CA SER A 353 7.54 -4.10 -27.32
C SER A 353 7.54 -2.74 -26.61
N SER A 354 6.39 -2.06 -26.46
CA SER A 354 6.28 -0.80 -25.70
C SER A 354 6.54 -1.00 -24.20
N ILE A 355 6.24 -2.21 -23.68
CA ILE A 355 6.43 -2.63 -22.30
C ILE A 355 7.01 -4.05 -22.25
N SER A 356 7.68 -4.41 -21.16
CA SER A 356 8.18 -5.78 -20.97
C SER A 356 7.05 -6.74 -20.60
N ASP A 357 7.18 -8.02 -20.95
CA ASP A 357 6.22 -9.05 -20.56
C ASP A 357 6.12 -9.20 -19.03
N SER A 358 7.24 -9.03 -18.30
CA SER A 358 7.24 -9.02 -16.82
C SER A 358 6.38 -7.87 -16.27
N TYR A 359 6.56 -6.64 -16.77
CA TYR A 359 5.74 -5.50 -16.35
C TYR A 359 4.26 -5.75 -16.63
N ARG A 360 3.94 -6.21 -17.84
CA ARG A 360 2.56 -6.45 -18.29
C ARG A 360 1.86 -7.46 -17.39
N LEU A 361 2.44 -8.64 -17.17
CA LEU A 361 1.85 -9.70 -16.36
C LEU A 361 1.69 -9.27 -14.89
N LYS A 362 2.68 -8.56 -14.33
CA LYS A 362 2.58 -8.00 -12.97
C LYS A 362 1.47 -6.95 -12.88
N SER A 363 1.30 -6.10 -13.90
CA SER A 363 0.21 -5.11 -13.94
C SER A 363 -1.18 -5.73 -14.12
N GLU A 364 -1.29 -6.81 -14.91
CA GLU A 364 -2.51 -7.62 -15.02
C GLU A 364 -2.85 -8.28 -13.68
N LEU A 365 -1.86 -8.77 -12.93
CA LEU A 365 -2.04 -9.30 -11.59
C LEU A 365 -2.49 -8.22 -10.58
N VAL A 366 -1.93 -7.01 -10.65
CA VAL A 366 -2.41 -5.86 -9.87
C VAL A 366 -3.87 -5.55 -10.19
N SER A 367 -4.24 -5.58 -11.47
CA SER A 367 -5.63 -5.36 -11.92
C SER A 367 -6.59 -6.41 -11.36
N LYS A 368 -6.18 -7.68 -11.39
CA LYS A 368 -6.92 -8.79 -10.77
C LYS A 368 -7.06 -8.59 -9.25
N SER A 369 -5.99 -8.18 -8.59
CA SER A 369 -5.99 -7.89 -7.14
C SER A 369 -6.97 -6.78 -6.78
N PHE A 370 -7.03 -5.68 -7.55
CA PHE A 370 -8.03 -4.63 -7.33
C PHE A 370 -9.46 -5.11 -7.60
N LYS A 371 -9.66 -6.03 -8.56
CA LYS A 371 -10.97 -6.66 -8.77
C LYS A 371 -11.42 -7.49 -7.57
N GLU A 372 -10.49 -8.18 -6.89
CA GLU A 372 -10.75 -8.96 -5.66
C GLU A 372 -10.98 -8.07 -4.43
N ILE A 373 -10.28 -6.94 -4.33
CA ILE A 373 -10.52 -5.93 -3.27
C ILE A 373 -11.89 -5.26 -3.46
N GLU A 374 -12.36 -5.16 -4.70
CA GLU A 374 -13.58 -4.46 -5.12
C GLU A 374 -13.53 -2.94 -4.87
N MET A 375 -14.63 -2.25 -5.19
CA MET A 375 -14.80 -0.83 -4.91
C MET A 375 -15.11 -0.64 -3.42
N GLY A 376 -14.17 -0.08 -2.67
CA GLY A 376 -14.30 0.15 -1.23
C GLY A 376 -14.21 1.62 -0.84
N ARG A 377 -14.10 1.87 0.47
CA ARG A 377 -14.04 3.21 1.06
C ARG A 377 -12.89 4.03 0.49
N TYR A 378 -11.71 3.44 0.32
CA TYR A 378 -10.54 4.12 -0.21
C TYR A 378 -10.79 4.68 -1.61
N GLN A 379 -11.38 3.90 -2.51
CA GLN A 379 -11.60 4.34 -3.90
C GLN A 379 -12.66 5.44 -3.99
N TRP A 380 -13.70 5.41 -3.14
CA TRP A 380 -14.68 6.50 -3.06
C TRP A 380 -14.08 7.79 -2.50
N GLU A 381 -13.27 7.69 -1.44
CA GLU A 381 -12.50 8.83 -0.94
C GLU A 381 -11.55 9.36 -2.03
N LEU A 382 -10.87 8.47 -2.76
CA LEU A 382 -10.00 8.85 -3.86
C LEU A 382 -10.77 9.56 -4.99
N PHE A 383 -11.96 9.08 -5.35
CA PHE A 383 -12.82 9.70 -6.37
C PHE A 383 -13.18 11.16 -6.02
N VAL A 384 -13.47 11.43 -4.74
CA VAL A 384 -13.75 12.80 -4.27
C VAL A 384 -12.48 13.65 -4.28
N VAL A 385 -11.39 13.11 -3.76
CA VAL A 385 -10.14 13.86 -3.61
C VAL A 385 -9.51 14.17 -4.97
N THR A 386 -9.59 13.26 -5.95
CA THR A 386 -9.21 13.55 -7.35
C THR A 386 -10.15 14.57 -7.97
N GLY A 387 -11.46 14.54 -7.66
CA GLY A 387 -12.42 15.57 -8.07
C GLY A 387 -12.03 17.00 -7.69
N PHE A 388 -11.31 17.23 -6.58
CA PHE A 388 -10.87 18.57 -6.18
C PHE A 388 -9.94 19.26 -7.19
N GLY A 389 -9.04 18.52 -7.85
CA GLY A 389 -8.15 19.11 -8.84
C GLY A 389 -8.89 19.42 -10.14
N TRP A 390 -9.90 18.62 -10.51
CA TRP A 390 -10.81 18.93 -11.62
C TRP A 390 -11.65 20.20 -11.35
N ILE A 391 -12.21 20.34 -10.15
CA ILE A 391 -12.90 21.57 -9.72
C ILE A 391 -11.96 22.77 -9.83
N THR A 392 -10.74 22.63 -9.32
CA THR A 392 -9.77 23.72 -9.24
C THR A 392 -9.21 24.10 -10.61
N ASP A 393 -9.01 23.15 -11.53
CA ASP A 393 -8.69 23.46 -12.93
C ASP A 393 -9.77 24.37 -13.55
N ASN A 394 -11.04 24.07 -13.29
CA ASN A 394 -12.14 24.89 -13.77
C ASN A 394 -12.16 26.28 -13.11
N PHE A 395 -11.87 26.39 -11.80
CA PHE A 395 -11.76 27.67 -11.11
C PHE A 395 -10.87 28.65 -11.87
N TRP A 396 -9.74 28.16 -12.38
CA TRP A 396 -8.80 28.99 -13.13
C TRP A 396 -9.30 29.25 -14.55
N SER A 397 -9.75 28.21 -15.25
CA SER A 397 -10.18 28.33 -16.64
C SER A 397 -11.39 29.26 -16.81
N GLN A 398 -12.34 29.24 -15.87
CA GLN A 398 -13.56 30.05 -15.91
C GLN A 398 -13.42 31.34 -15.11
N GLY A 399 -12.65 31.31 -14.02
CA GLY A 399 -12.38 32.47 -13.18
C GLY A 399 -11.70 33.60 -13.94
N ILE A 400 -10.72 33.30 -14.80
CA ILE A 400 -10.03 34.33 -15.60
C ILE A 400 -11.02 35.12 -16.47
N GLY A 401 -11.86 34.42 -17.25
CA GLY A 401 -12.84 35.06 -18.12
C GLY A 401 -13.90 35.85 -17.34
N THR A 402 -14.26 35.35 -16.15
CA THR A 402 -15.24 35.98 -15.26
C THR A 402 -14.75 37.32 -14.71
N ILE A 403 -13.47 37.44 -14.35
CA ILE A 403 -12.92 38.67 -13.74
C ILE A 403 -12.35 39.69 -14.73
N GLN A 404 -12.06 39.28 -15.97
CA GLN A 404 -11.43 40.15 -16.98
C GLN A 404 -12.14 41.49 -17.21
N PRO A 405 -13.49 41.57 -17.28
CA PRO A 405 -14.19 42.85 -17.43
C PRO A 405 -13.87 43.83 -16.29
N SER A 406 -13.87 43.36 -15.04
CA SER A 406 -13.54 44.18 -13.87
C SER A 406 -12.06 44.60 -13.85
N ILE A 407 -11.16 43.74 -14.33
CA ILE A 407 -9.72 44.05 -14.44
C ILE A 407 -9.46 45.16 -15.46
N LYS A 408 -10.18 45.14 -16.60
CA LYS A 408 -10.06 46.17 -17.65
C LYS A 408 -10.40 47.57 -17.14
N LEU A 409 -11.28 47.68 -16.15
CA LEU A 409 -11.68 48.96 -15.55
C LEU A 409 -10.70 49.49 -14.50
N GLU A 410 -9.82 48.65 -13.95
CA GLU A 410 -8.99 49.05 -12.80
C GLU A 410 -7.53 49.32 -13.15
N PHE A 411 -6.94 48.53 -14.04
CA PHE A 411 -5.51 48.63 -14.33
C PHE A 411 -5.25 49.57 -15.50
N ALA A 412 -4.50 50.64 -15.24
CA ALA A 412 -4.17 51.66 -16.23
C ALA A 412 -3.18 51.17 -17.31
N ASP A 413 -2.42 50.10 -17.04
CA ASP A 413 -1.43 49.52 -17.95
C ASP A 413 -2.01 48.44 -18.89
N VAL A 414 -3.33 48.28 -18.93
CA VAL A 414 -4.01 47.31 -19.81
C VAL A 414 -3.95 47.80 -21.25
N THR A 415 -3.07 47.20 -22.04
CA THR A 415 -3.06 47.36 -23.51
C THR A 415 -4.16 46.51 -24.14
N MET A 416 -4.17 45.20 -23.83
CA MET A 416 -5.16 44.23 -24.29
C MET A 416 -5.45 43.26 -23.13
N VAL A 417 -6.67 43.25 -22.61
CA VAL A 417 -7.05 42.39 -21.48
C VAL A 417 -6.85 40.90 -21.79
N GLY A 418 -6.95 40.51 -23.07
CA GLY A 418 -6.72 39.15 -23.56
C GLY A 418 -5.29 38.63 -23.38
N PHE A 419 -4.29 39.48 -23.14
CA PHE A 419 -2.92 39.01 -22.84
C PHE A 419 -2.87 38.17 -21.56
N SER A 420 -3.77 38.38 -20.61
CA SER A 420 -3.90 37.52 -19.43
C SER A 420 -4.29 36.08 -19.80
N SER A 421 -5.20 35.90 -20.76
CA SER A 421 -5.54 34.58 -21.30
C SER A 421 -4.35 33.93 -21.99
N ILE A 422 -3.58 34.68 -22.78
CA ILE A 422 -2.38 34.17 -23.44
C ILE A 422 -1.34 33.72 -22.40
N ALA A 423 -1.13 34.50 -21.34
CA ALA A 423 -0.23 34.14 -20.24
C ALA A 423 -0.69 32.85 -19.52
N TYR A 424 -1.99 32.73 -19.24
CA TYR A 424 -2.57 31.51 -18.68
C TYR A 424 -2.38 30.30 -19.59
N TYR A 425 -2.62 30.42 -20.90
CA TYR A 425 -2.40 29.35 -21.87
C TYR A 425 -0.93 28.96 -22.00
N ALA A 426 0.00 29.91 -21.98
CA ALA A 426 1.43 29.63 -21.96
C ALA A 426 1.81 28.79 -20.73
N GLY A 427 1.28 29.17 -19.55
CA GLY A 427 1.39 28.38 -18.33
C GLY A 427 0.79 26.98 -18.47
N LEU A 428 -0.43 26.86 -19.00
CA LEU A 428 -1.13 25.58 -19.21
C LEU A 428 -0.34 24.62 -20.12
N ILE A 429 0.22 25.12 -21.22
CA ILE A 429 1.03 24.33 -22.16
C ILE A 429 2.27 23.79 -21.47
N PHE A 430 2.97 24.65 -20.72
CA PHE A 430 4.14 24.24 -19.95
C PHE A 430 3.76 23.23 -18.86
N GLY A 431 2.72 23.52 -18.07
CA GLY A 431 2.22 22.68 -16.99
C GLY A 431 1.76 21.30 -17.46
N ALA A 432 0.96 21.22 -18.52
CA ALA A 432 0.46 19.95 -19.05
C ALA A 432 1.61 19.03 -19.52
N SER A 433 2.60 19.62 -20.18
CA SER A 433 3.81 18.89 -20.60
C SER A 433 4.65 18.47 -19.40
N PHE A 434 4.95 19.41 -18.50
CA PHE A 434 5.84 19.20 -17.37
C PHE A 434 5.28 18.19 -16.38
N TRP A 435 4.06 18.39 -15.88
CA TRP A 435 3.44 17.50 -14.88
C TRP A 435 3.08 16.14 -15.46
N GLY A 436 2.64 16.09 -16.73
CA GLY A 436 2.34 14.84 -17.41
C GLY A 436 3.59 13.96 -17.55
N ILE A 437 4.65 14.49 -18.16
CA ILE A 437 5.88 13.72 -18.41
C ILE A 437 6.59 13.41 -17.08
N SER A 438 6.62 14.34 -16.12
CA SER A 438 7.24 14.11 -14.80
C SER A 438 6.57 13.05 -13.95
N ALA A 439 5.28 12.77 -14.18
CA ALA A 439 4.60 11.69 -13.49
C ALA A 439 5.16 10.28 -13.84
N ASP A 440 5.76 10.11 -15.01
CA ASP A 440 6.35 8.83 -15.45
C ASP A 440 7.69 8.54 -14.77
N PHE A 441 8.46 9.57 -14.39
CA PHE A 441 9.78 9.40 -13.79
C PHE A 441 9.86 9.76 -12.31
N ILE A 442 9.20 10.82 -11.84
CA ILE A 442 9.22 11.23 -10.42
C ILE A 442 8.17 10.46 -9.60
N GLY A 443 7.09 10.01 -10.25
CA GLY A 443 5.91 9.45 -9.60
C GLY A 443 4.72 10.41 -9.67
N ARG A 444 3.50 9.91 -9.40
CA ARG A 444 2.27 10.68 -9.60
C ARG A 444 1.96 11.58 -8.40
N LYS A 445 2.34 11.13 -7.19
CA LYS A 445 1.99 11.77 -5.92
C LYS A 445 2.54 13.21 -5.75
N PRO A 446 3.77 13.55 -6.18
CA PRO A 446 4.27 14.92 -6.04
C PRO A 446 3.46 15.92 -6.85
N ALA A 447 3.18 15.61 -8.13
CA ALA A 447 2.38 16.46 -9.00
C ALA A 447 0.95 16.63 -8.46
N PHE A 448 0.33 15.54 -8.00
CA PHE A 448 -1.02 15.52 -7.41
C PHE A 448 -1.23 16.51 -6.26
N ASN A 449 -0.19 16.75 -5.46
CA ASN A 449 -0.26 17.64 -4.32
C ASN A 449 0.23 19.07 -4.66
N ALA A 450 1.30 19.18 -5.45
CA ALA A 450 1.91 20.47 -5.76
C ALA A 450 0.99 21.37 -6.58
N THR A 451 0.26 20.82 -7.56
CA THR A 451 -0.57 21.63 -8.46
C THR A 451 -1.69 22.36 -7.73
N LEU A 452 -2.39 21.71 -6.80
CA LEU A 452 -3.44 22.35 -6.00
C LEU A 452 -2.88 23.41 -5.04
N LEU A 453 -1.76 23.12 -4.39
CA LEU A 453 -1.14 24.07 -3.46
C LEU A 453 -0.68 25.34 -4.20
N ILE A 454 0.00 25.18 -5.33
CA ILE A 454 0.45 26.30 -6.18
C ILE A 454 -0.78 27.07 -6.67
N GLY A 455 -1.79 26.39 -7.23
CA GLY A 455 -3.02 27.03 -7.70
C GLY A 455 -3.72 27.84 -6.61
N GLY A 456 -3.89 27.27 -5.40
CA GLY A 456 -4.55 27.94 -4.28
C GLY A 456 -3.79 29.16 -3.75
N VAL A 457 -2.47 29.04 -3.54
CA VAL A 457 -1.62 30.14 -3.03
C VAL A 457 -1.62 31.30 -4.02
N PHE A 458 -1.29 31.03 -5.28
CA PHE A 458 -1.18 32.08 -6.29
C PHE A 458 -2.55 32.62 -6.72
N GLY A 459 -3.59 31.78 -6.73
CA GLY A 459 -4.97 32.20 -6.96
C GLY A 459 -5.47 33.21 -5.93
N ALA A 460 -5.20 33.00 -4.64
CA ALA A 460 -5.52 33.99 -3.60
C ALA A 460 -4.66 35.25 -3.70
N ALA A 461 -3.36 35.10 -4.03
CA ALA A 461 -2.42 36.21 -4.14
C ALA A 461 -2.76 37.21 -5.27
N VAL A 462 -3.42 36.76 -6.34
CA VAL A 462 -3.85 37.62 -7.47
C VAL A 462 -4.70 38.81 -7.00
N ALA A 463 -5.49 38.66 -5.93
CA ALA A 463 -6.32 39.74 -5.39
C ALA A 463 -5.50 40.95 -4.86
N GLY A 464 -4.23 40.74 -4.50
CA GLY A 464 -3.34 41.77 -3.98
C GLY A 464 -2.67 42.64 -5.05
N LEU A 465 -2.81 42.29 -6.33
CA LEU A 465 -2.09 42.97 -7.41
C LEU A 465 -2.68 44.34 -7.77
N SER A 466 -1.80 45.21 -8.29
CA SER A 466 -2.12 46.59 -8.68
C SER A 466 -1.65 46.97 -10.08
N ASN A 467 -1.13 46.01 -10.87
CA ASN A 467 -0.71 46.21 -12.25
C ASN A 467 -0.99 44.96 -13.10
N PHE A 468 -1.22 45.17 -14.39
CA PHE A 468 -1.64 44.12 -15.32
C PHE A 468 -0.50 43.16 -15.69
N VAL A 469 0.74 43.63 -15.77
CA VAL A 469 1.90 42.76 -16.04
C VAL A 469 2.05 41.69 -14.95
N GLY A 470 2.01 42.09 -13.67
CA GLY A 470 2.04 41.18 -12.53
C GLY A 470 0.86 40.22 -12.53
N PHE A 471 -0.33 40.68 -12.96
CA PHE A 471 -1.52 39.84 -13.12
C PHE A 471 -1.28 38.74 -14.15
N CYS A 472 -0.69 39.07 -15.31
CA CYS A 472 -0.35 38.09 -16.34
C CYS A 472 0.69 37.07 -15.85
N VAL A 473 1.72 37.51 -15.12
CA VAL A 473 2.73 36.61 -14.54
C VAL A 473 2.10 35.63 -13.55
N MET A 474 1.24 36.10 -12.65
CA MET A 474 0.53 35.20 -11.72
C MET A 474 -0.35 34.20 -12.47
N TRP A 475 -1.05 34.63 -13.51
CA TRP A 475 -1.88 33.74 -14.33
C TRP A 475 -1.06 32.70 -15.11
N ALA A 476 0.18 33.00 -15.52
CA ALA A 476 1.08 32.01 -16.09
C ALA A 476 1.50 30.93 -15.05
N ILE A 477 1.71 31.33 -13.80
CA ILE A 477 2.01 30.40 -12.70
C ILE A 477 0.78 29.53 -12.38
N ILE A 478 -0.40 30.14 -12.27
CA ILE A 478 -1.67 29.43 -12.08
C ILE A 478 -1.92 28.46 -13.24
N GLY A 479 -1.65 28.87 -14.48
CA GLY A 479 -1.75 28.02 -15.66
C GLY A 479 -0.82 26.80 -15.58
N THR A 480 0.41 27.00 -15.11
CA THR A 480 1.37 25.91 -14.89
C THR A 480 0.83 24.87 -13.91
N ALA A 481 0.19 25.30 -12.81
CA ALA A 481 -0.48 24.41 -11.87
C ALA A 481 -1.70 23.69 -12.48
N ALA A 482 -2.58 24.46 -13.13
CA ALA A 482 -3.80 23.96 -13.76
C ALA A 482 -3.52 22.86 -14.78
N GLY A 483 -2.47 23.01 -15.59
CA GLY A 483 -2.11 22.06 -16.65
C GLY A 483 -1.86 20.63 -16.15
N GLY A 484 -1.46 20.45 -14.89
CA GLY A 484 -1.19 19.15 -14.29
C GLY A 484 -2.39 18.50 -13.59
N ASN A 485 -3.40 19.27 -13.16
CA ASN A 485 -4.49 18.76 -12.32
C ASN A 485 -5.24 17.61 -12.98
N VAL A 486 -5.88 17.87 -14.12
CA VAL A 486 -6.76 16.90 -14.77
C VAL A 486 -6.01 15.64 -15.23
N PRO A 487 -4.85 15.73 -15.94
CA PRO A 487 -4.13 14.55 -16.37
C PRO A 487 -3.64 13.68 -15.20
N VAL A 488 -3.03 14.30 -14.17
CA VAL A 488 -2.45 13.55 -13.04
C VAL A 488 -3.53 12.92 -12.17
N ASP A 489 -4.62 13.65 -11.89
CA ASP A 489 -5.75 13.14 -11.12
C ASP A 489 -6.41 11.94 -11.80
N SER A 490 -6.54 12.00 -13.14
CA SER A 490 -7.09 10.91 -13.94
C SER A 490 -6.20 9.66 -13.89
N MET A 491 -4.88 9.84 -13.99
CA MET A 491 -3.92 8.73 -13.90
C MET A 491 -3.94 8.07 -12.52
N ILE A 492 -3.92 8.85 -11.45
CA ILE A 492 -3.99 8.32 -10.09
C ILE A 492 -5.28 7.55 -9.87
N PHE A 493 -6.44 8.14 -10.23
CA PHE A 493 -7.70 7.45 -10.03
C PHE A 493 -7.75 6.12 -10.79
N LEU A 494 -7.34 6.15 -12.07
CA LEU A 494 -7.28 4.95 -12.92
C LEU A 494 -6.38 3.86 -12.34
N GLU A 495 -5.27 4.23 -11.70
CA GLU A 495 -4.29 3.27 -11.22
C GLU A 495 -4.72 2.53 -9.93
N PHE A 496 -5.75 3.03 -9.23
CA PHE A 496 -6.29 2.44 -8.01
C PHE A 496 -7.75 1.97 -8.11
N VAL A 497 -8.46 2.33 -9.19
CA VAL A 497 -9.86 1.91 -9.39
C VAL A 497 -9.92 0.49 -9.94
N PRO A 498 -10.83 -0.39 -9.45
CA PRO A 498 -11.04 -1.70 -10.04
C PRO A 498 -11.60 -1.58 -11.46
N GLY A 499 -11.24 -2.52 -12.33
CA GLY A 499 -11.67 -2.55 -13.73
C GLY A 499 -13.19 -2.44 -13.94
N SER A 500 -13.97 -3.02 -13.02
CA SER A 500 -15.44 -2.98 -13.04
C SER A 500 -16.03 -1.57 -12.87
N HIS A 501 -15.27 -0.63 -12.31
CA HIS A 501 -15.71 0.73 -12.02
C HIS A 501 -14.93 1.80 -12.80
N GLN A 502 -14.15 1.41 -13.81
CA GLN A 502 -13.38 2.36 -14.63
C GLN A 502 -14.25 3.43 -15.31
N TYR A 503 -15.55 3.18 -15.52
CA TYR A 503 -16.48 4.20 -16.03
C TYR A 503 -16.59 5.45 -15.15
N LEU A 504 -16.24 5.35 -13.86
CA LEU A 504 -16.15 6.50 -12.97
C LEU A 504 -15.06 7.49 -13.40
N LEU A 505 -14.07 7.07 -14.18
CA LEU A 505 -13.09 7.98 -14.79
C LEU A 505 -13.76 8.96 -15.76
N THR A 506 -14.80 8.53 -16.49
CA THR A 506 -15.64 9.42 -17.30
C THR A 506 -16.50 10.33 -16.40
N ALA A 507 -17.03 9.78 -15.30
CA ALA A 507 -17.79 10.57 -14.33
C ALA A 507 -16.95 11.66 -13.63
N LEU A 508 -15.62 11.50 -13.53
CA LEU A 508 -14.75 12.50 -12.91
C LEU A 508 -14.85 13.87 -13.60
N SER A 509 -15.13 13.91 -14.90
CA SER A 509 -15.33 15.19 -15.62
C SER A 509 -16.59 15.95 -15.17
N ALA A 510 -17.51 15.32 -14.42
CA ALA A 510 -18.61 16.02 -13.77
C ALA A 510 -18.11 17.01 -12.72
N TRP A 511 -17.00 16.72 -12.03
CA TRP A 511 -16.39 17.62 -11.05
C TRP A 511 -15.89 18.92 -11.67
N TRP A 512 -15.37 18.87 -12.90
CA TRP A 512 -14.96 20.06 -13.63
C TRP A 512 -16.14 20.99 -13.91
N ASN A 513 -17.25 20.41 -14.37
CA ASN A 513 -18.50 21.14 -14.63
C ASN A 513 -19.13 21.65 -13.33
N PHE A 514 -19.02 20.89 -12.24
CA PHE A 514 -19.42 21.37 -10.92
C PHE A 514 -18.58 22.58 -10.48
N GLY A 515 -17.27 22.59 -10.77
CA GLY A 515 -16.42 23.75 -10.58
C GLY A 515 -16.92 24.98 -11.34
N GLN A 516 -17.45 24.80 -12.55
CA GLN A 516 -18.03 25.89 -13.33
C GLN A 516 -19.28 26.48 -12.67
N VAL A 517 -20.14 25.62 -12.10
CA VAL A 517 -21.29 26.07 -11.32
C VAL A 517 -20.83 26.91 -10.12
N VAL A 518 -19.80 26.45 -9.40
CA VAL A 518 -19.24 27.22 -8.26
C VAL A 518 -18.71 28.58 -8.71
N VAL A 519 -17.92 28.65 -9.78
CA VAL A 519 -17.42 29.93 -10.32
C VAL A 519 -18.57 30.85 -10.71
N SER A 520 -19.59 30.31 -11.38
CA SER A 520 -20.75 31.11 -11.81
C SER A 520 -21.54 31.69 -10.63
N LEU A 521 -21.74 30.92 -9.55
CA LEU A 521 -22.43 31.36 -8.34
C LEU A 521 -21.61 32.39 -7.55
N VAL A 522 -20.32 32.13 -7.36
CA VAL A 522 -19.40 33.05 -6.67
C VAL A 522 -19.27 34.36 -7.46
N GLY A 523 -19.16 34.27 -8.79
CA GLY A 523 -19.18 35.41 -9.70
C GLY A 523 -20.48 36.20 -9.59
N TRP A 524 -21.63 35.53 -9.60
CA TRP A 524 -22.93 36.19 -9.43
C TRP A 524 -23.02 36.95 -8.10
N VAL A 525 -22.65 36.31 -6.98
CA VAL A 525 -22.72 36.94 -5.65
C VAL A 525 -21.80 38.15 -5.55
N PHE A 526 -20.55 38.06 -6.01
CA PHE A 526 -19.59 39.14 -5.81
C PHE A 526 -19.56 40.17 -6.93
N LEU A 527 -19.61 39.76 -8.20
CA LEU A 527 -19.47 40.69 -9.34
C LEU A 527 -20.78 41.41 -9.64
N ALA A 528 -21.95 40.84 -9.35
CA ALA A 528 -23.20 41.57 -9.54
C ALA A 528 -23.42 42.67 -8.48
N ASN A 529 -22.77 42.57 -7.31
CA ASN A 529 -22.98 43.47 -6.18
C ASN A 529 -21.81 44.39 -5.85
N PHE A 530 -20.57 44.01 -6.20
CA PHE A 530 -19.34 44.72 -5.79
C PHE A 530 -18.44 45.06 -6.99
N THR A 531 -19.03 45.32 -8.16
CA THR A 531 -18.32 45.81 -9.35
C THR A 531 -18.92 47.14 -9.78
N CYS A 532 -18.09 47.98 -10.39
CA CYS A 532 -18.50 49.28 -10.92
C CYS A 532 -19.73 49.15 -11.84
N PRO A 533 -20.61 50.16 -11.88
CA PRO A 533 -21.75 50.21 -12.81
C PRO A 533 -21.35 49.92 -14.26
N THR A 534 -22.24 49.32 -15.04
CA THR A 534 -21.96 48.84 -16.41
C THR A 534 -21.57 49.92 -17.42
N ASP A 535 -21.89 51.19 -17.12
CA ASP A 535 -21.55 52.38 -17.89
C ASP A 535 -20.23 53.05 -17.43
N SER A 536 -19.53 52.47 -16.45
CA SER A 536 -18.27 53.01 -15.93
C SER A 536 -17.11 52.85 -16.91
N THR A 537 -16.23 53.84 -16.92
CA THR A 537 -14.93 53.86 -17.60
C THR A 537 -13.78 53.68 -16.60
N PRO A 538 -12.54 53.39 -17.06
CA PRO A 538 -11.39 53.30 -16.16
C PRO A 538 -11.16 54.56 -15.29
N GLU A 539 -11.57 55.74 -15.76
CA GLU A 539 -11.44 57.00 -15.03
C GLU A 539 -12.51 57.18 -13.94
N THR A 540 -13.66 56.52 -14.09
CA THR A 540 -14.82 56.67 -13.20
C THR A 540 -14.98 55.51 -12.22
N CYS A 541 -14.38 54.35 -12.51
CA CYS A 541 -14.40 53.18 -11.64
C CYS A 541 -13.32 53.26 -10.55
N LYS A 542 -13.72 53.57 -9.31
CA LYS A 542 -12.79 53.55 -8.17
C LYS A 542 -12.57 52.13 -7.69
N ARG A 543 -11.34 51.84 -7.23
CA ARG A 543 -10.99 50.54 -6.65
C ARG A 543 -11.93 50.08 -5.53
N ALA A 544 -12.39 51.00 -4.68
CA ALA A 544 -13.31 50.68 -3.58
C ALA A 544 -14.65 50.10 -4.07
N ASP A 545 -15.09 50.52 -5.26
CA ASP A 545 -16.34 50.10 -5.90
C ASP A 545 -16.13 48.88 -6.83
N ASN A 546 -14.89 48.42 -7.00
CA ASN A 546 -14.50 47.30 -7.89
C ASN A 546 -13.89 46.11 -7.13
N MET A 547 -14.31 45.88 -5.88
CA MET A 547 -13.74 44.84 -5.03
C MET A 547 -14.19 43.41 -5.38
N GLY A 548 -15.25 43.24 -6.18
CA GLY A 548 -15.88 41.96 -6.48
C GLY A 548 -14.91 40.92 -7.04
N TRP A 549 -14.05 41.28 -7.99
CA TRP A 549 -13.10 40.33 -8.58
C TRP A 549 -12.06 39.82 -7.57
N ARG A 550 -11.71 40.64 -6.57
CA ARG A 550 -10.82 40.21 -5.48
C ARG A 550 -11.50 39.21 -4.58
N TYR A 551 -12.77 39.45 -4.24
CA TYR A 551 -13.56 38.51 -3.44
C TYR A 551 -13.74 37.17 -4.14
N VAL A 552 -13.98 37.18 -5.45
CA VAL A 552 -14.00 35.95 -6.27
C VAL A 552 -12.67 35.20 -6.13
N MET A 553 -11.53 35.86 -6.38
CA MET A 553 -10.23 35.18 -6.36
C MET A 553 -9.80 34.71 -4.97
N ILE A 554 -10.07 35.48 -3.92
CA ILE A 554 -9.82 35.07 -2.53
C ILE A 554 -10.66 33.84 -2.17
N THR A 555 -11.94 33.82 -2.58
CA THR A 555 -12.85 32.70 -2.31
C THR A 555 -12.39 31.44 -3.04
N LEU A 556 -12.14 31.51 -4.34
CA LEU A 556 -11.68 30.37 -5.14
C LEU A 556 -10.31 29.86 -4.68
N GLY A 557 -9.36 30.78 -4.43
CA GLY A 557 -8.05 30.47 -3.88
C GLY A 557 -8.11 29.81 -2.50
N GLY A 558 -8.94 30.34 -1.60
CA GLY A 558 -9.18 29.77 -0.27
C GLY A 558 -9.77 28.37 -0.33
N MET A 559 -10.76 28.13 -1.20
CA MET A 559 -11.31 26.78 -1.42
C MET A 559 -10.26 25.80 -1.95
N ALA A 560 -9.44 26.22 -2.94
CA ALA A 560 -8.36 25.40 -3.47
C ALA A 560 -7.30 25.07 -2.40
N LEU A 561 -6.98 26.01 -1.50
CA LEU A 561 -6.08 25.76 -0.36
C LEU A 561 -6.66 24.74 0.62
N VAL A 562 -7.95 24.80 0.92
CA VAL A 562 -8.62 23.78 1.75
C VAL A 562 -8.53 22.40 1.09
N PHE A 563 -8.77 22.31 -0.22
CA PHE A 563 -8.59 21.05 -0.96
C PHE A 563 -7.14 20.54 -0.92
N ALA A 564 -6.15 21.43 -1.04
CA ALA A 564 -4.74 21.08 -0.93
C ALA A 564 -4.40 20.54 0.47
N ILE A 565 -4.93 21.17 1.54
CA ILE A 565 -4.75 20.72 2.93
C ILE A 565 -5.36 19.32 3.13
N ILE A 566 -6.55 19.07 2.58
CA ILE A 566 -7.19 17.74 2.64
C ILE A 566 -6.30 16.69 1.94
N ARG A 567 -5.78 16.98 0.75
CA ARG A 567 -4.86 16.07 0.02
C ARG A 567 -3.57 15.80 0.80
N LEU A 568 -2.97 16.83 1.40
CA LEU A 568 -1.67 16.72 2.07
C LEU A 568 -1.74 16.05 3.44
N PHE A 569 -2.75 16.38 4.25
CA PHE A 569 -2.77 16.02 5.67
C PHE A 569 -3.84 15.00 6.04
N VAL A 570 -4.97 14.97 5.32
CA VAL A 570 -6.11 14.11 5.65
C VAL A 570 -6.08 12.82 4.84
N PHE A 571 -5.91 12.90 3.52
CA PHE A 571 -5.91 11.75 2.65
C PHE A 571 -4.50 11.24 2.34
N LYS A 572 -3.98 10.36 3.20
CA LYS A 572 -2.73 9.64 2.93
C LYS A 572 -2.94 8.57 1.87
N MET A 573 -2.08 8.57 0.85
CA MET A 573 -2.04 7.55 -0.20
C MET A 573 -0.62 7.06 -0.47
N PRO A 574 -0.45 5.78 -0.86
CA PRO A 574 0.80 5.27 -1.40
C PRO A 574 1.05 5.85 -2.80
N GLU A 575 2.25 5.65 -3.32
CA GLU A 575 2.52 5.90 -4.75
C GLU A 575 1.82 4.83 -5.61
N SER A 576 1.60 5.14 -6.88
CA SER A 576 0.97 4.22 -7.83
C SER A 576 1.67 2.86 -7.92
N PRO A 577 0.93 1.73 -7.79
CA PRO A 577 1.50 0.40 -8.00
C PRO A 577 2.12 0.24 -9.39
N ARG A 578 1.49 0.81 -10.43
CA ARG A 578 1.96 0.69 -11.82
C ARG A 578 3.20 1.54 -12.09
N TYR A 579 3.34 2.67 -11.42
CA TYR A 579 4.60 3.41 -11.41
C TYR A 579 5.71 2.58 -10.76
N LEU A 580 5.44 2.04 -9.57
CA LEU A 580 6.43 1.28 -8.79
C LEU A 580 6.92 0.05 -9.57
N LEU A 581 6.02 -0.68 -10.21
CA LEU A 581 6.36 -1.78 -11.12
C LEU A 581 7.25 -1.32 -12.29
N SER A 582 6.98 -0.15 -12.89
CA SER A 582 7.80 0.37 -14.00
C SER A 582 9.22 0.72 -13.59
N LYS A 583 9.43 0.94 -12.29
CA LYS A 583 10.74 1.20 -11.67
C LYS A 583 11.38 -0.06 -11.07
N GLY A 584 10.78 -1.24 -11.27
CA GLY A 584 11.24 -2.51 -10.68
C GLY A 584 11.08 -2.57 -9.15
N ARG A 585 10.26 -1.70 -8.55
CA ARG A 585 10.05 -1.61 -7.10
C ARG A 585 8.88 -2.50 -6.66
N ASP A 586 9.03 -3.80 -6.92
CA ASP A 586 7.98 -4.80 -6.76
C ASP A 586 7.42 -4.89 -5.34
N ALA A 587 8.29 -4.88 -4.32
CA ALA A 587 7.87 -4.95 -2.91
C ALA A 587 6.98 -3.75 -2.52
N GLU A 588 7.32 -2.56 -3.01
CA GLU A 588 6.52 -1.35 -2.76
C GLU A 588 5.21 -1.36 -3.55
N ALA A 589 5.20 -1.93 -4.75
CA ALA A 589 3.97 -2.10 -5.53
C ALA A 589 2.99 -3.05 -4.80
N VAL A 590 3.50 -4.15 -4.22
CA VAL A 590 2.71 -5.06 -3.37
C VAL A 590 2.13 -4.31 -2.17
N GLU A 591 2.98 -3.58 -1.46
CA GLU A 591 2.56 -2.80 -0.30
C GLU A 591 1.52 -1.71 -0.65
N ALA A 592 1.64 -1.07 -1.82
CA ALA A 592 0.66 -0.10 -2.28
C ALA A 592 -0.73 -0.72 -2.53
N VAL A 593 -0.81 -1.94 -3.07
CA VAL A 593 -2.07 -2.67 -3.26
C VAL A 593 -2.63 -3.14 -1.91
N ASN A 594 -1.78 -3.70 -1.05
CA ASN A 594 -2.20 -4.20 0.27
C ASN A 594 -2.61 -3.06 1.22
N TYR A 595 -2.01 -1.88 1.08
CA TYR A 595 -2.46 -0.66 1.76
C TYR A 595 -3.94 -0.37 1.45
N VAL A 596 -4.34 -0.49 0.18
CA VAL A 596 -5.73 -0.29 -0.24
C VAL A 596 -6.64 -1.37 0.32
N ALA A 597 -6.20 -2.64 0.29
CA ALA A 597 -6.93 -3.75 0.90
C ALA A 597 -7.20 -3.50 2.40
N ARG A 598 -6.16 -3.14 3.16
CA ARG A 598 -6.26 -2.80 4.59
C ARG A 598 -7.22 -1.63 4.84
N ARG A 599 -7.14 -0.56 4.05
CA ARG A 599 -8.04 0.61 4.19
C ARG A 599 -9.50 0.28 3.87
N ASN A 600 -9.72 -0.71 3.01
CA ASN A 600 -11.03 -1.26 2.70
C ASN A 600 -11.49 -2.38 3.64
N LYS A 601 -10.66 -2.76 4.63
CA LYS A 601 -10.91 -3.89 5.54
C LYS A 601 -11.11 -5.22 4.79
N LYS A 602 -10.35 -5.42 3.71
CA LYS A 602 -10.33 -6.65 2.90
C LYS A 602 -9.02 -7.41 3.14
N PRO A 603 -8.98 -8.74 2.94
CA PRO A 603 -7.73 -9.51 2.96
C PRO A 603 -6.71 -8.97 1.97
N GLU A 604 -5.42 -9.06 2.30
CA GLU A 604 -4.32 -8.66 1.42
C GLU A 604 -4.17 -9.69 0.29
N PRO A 605 -4.45 -9.34 -0.97
CA PRO A 605 -4.51 -10.32 -2.06
C PRO A 605 -3.14 -10.61 -2.69
N LEU A 606 -2.12 -9.79 -2.40
CA LEU A 606 -0.89 -9.75 -3.16
C LEU A 606 0.32 -9.96 -2.25
N HIS A 607 1.26 -10.79 -2.69
CA HIS A 607 2.53 -11.04 -1.99
C HIS A 607 3.70 -10.96 -2.98
N LEU A 608 4.89 -10.60 -2.50
CA LEU A 608 6.08 -10.44 -3.35
C LEU A 608 6.44 -11.71 -4.14
N GLY A 609 6.24 -12.89 -3.53
CA GLY A 609 6.46 -14.18 -4.20
C GLY A 609 5.69 -14.33 -5.51
N MET A 610 4.50 -13.75 -5.62
CA MET A 610 3.68 -13.82 -6.83
C MET A 610 4.31 -13.06 -8.01
N PHE A 611 5.00 -11.95 -7.75
CA PHE A 611 5.76 -11.24 -8.78
C PHE A 611 7.06 -11.96 -9.15
N GLN A 612 7.73 -12.56 -8.16
CA GLN A 612 8.94 -13.36 -8.38
C GLN A 612 8.64 -14.64 -9.17
N ASP A 613 7.47 -15.25 -8.97
CA ASP A 613 7.04 -16.42 -9.73
C ASP A 613 6.77 -16.06 -11.19
N ILE A 614 6.20 -14.88 -11.49
CA ILE A 614 6.08 -14.36 -12.86
C ILE A 614 7.46 -14.20 -13.51
N ASP A 615 8.42 -13.60 -12.79
CA ASP A 615 9.78 -13.42 -13.32
C ASP A 615 10.48 -14.76 -13.56
N ARG A 616 10.30 -15.74 -12.66
CA ARG A 616 10.83 -17.09 -12.80
C ARG A 616 10.23 -17.82 -14.01
N GLU A 617 8.91 -17.72 -14.22
CA GLU A 617 8.23 -18.30 -15.39
C GLU A 617 8.73 -17.68 -16.71
N LEU A 618 9.13 -16.40 -16.70
CA LEU A 618 9.73 -15.72 -17.85
C LEU A 618 11.24 -15.97 -18.02
N GLY A 619 11.87 -16.73 -17.12
CA GLY A 619 13.31 -17.00 -17.16
C GLY A 619 14.19 -15.79 -16.76
N ILE A 620 13.63 -14.81 -16.05
CA ILE A 620 14.36 -13.65 -15.54
C ILE A 620 15.04 -14.06 -14.22
N THR A 621 16.36 -13.96 -14.16
CA THR A 621 17.14 -14.28 -12.96
C THR A 621 16.93 -13.22 -11.88
N VAL A 622 16.25 -13.59 -10.80
CA VAL A 622 16.07 -12.74 -9.61
C VAL A 622 17.27 -12.94 -8.68
N ASN A 623 18.06 -11.89 -8.43
CA ASN A 623 18.97 -11.89 -7.29
C ASN A 623 18.13 -11.79 -6.01
N GLU A 624 18.10 -12.86 -5.20
CA GLU A 624 17.27 -12.94 -3.99
C GLU A 624 17.58 -11.86 -2.94
N ASP A 625 18.74 -11.19 -3.05
CA ASP A 625 19.20 -10.12 -2.15
C ASP A 625 18.50 -8.76 -2.34
N GLU A 626 17.93 -8.47 -3.52
CA GLU A 626 17.33 -7.14 -3.78
C GLU A 626 15.89 -6.99 -3.27
N GLY A 627 15.24 -8.07 -2.86
CA GLY A 627 13.81 -8.10 -2.48
C GLY A 627 13.43 -7.44 -1.15
N ARG A 628 14.38 -6.90 -0.38
CA ARG A 628 14.12 -6.31 0.96
C ARG A 628 14.71 -4.93 1.21
N ALA A 629 15.54 -4.40 0.31
CA ALA A 629 16.11 -3.07 0.50
C ALA A 629 15.10 -2.01 0.04
N CYS A 630 14.45 -1.34 1.00
CA CYS A 630 13.81 -0.06 0.72
C CYS A 630 14.91 0.89 0.24
N LEU A 631 14.94 1.18 -1.06
CA LEU A 631 15.97 2.03 -1.66
C LEU A 631 15.97 3.39 -0.95
N SER A 632 17.15 3.86 -0.54
CA SER A 632 17.30 5.21 0.01
C SER A 632 16.70 6.25 -0.94
N HIS A 633 16.05 7.28 -0.39
CA HIS A 633 15.49 8.41 -1.17
C HIS A 633 16.48 9.01 -2.18
N MET A 634 17.78 8.97 -1.88
CA MET A 634 18.84 9.47 -2.75
C MET A 634 19.15 8.52 -3.93
N ALA A 635 19.01 7.21 -3.73
CA ALA A 635 19.10 6.21 -4.80
C ALA A 635 17.87 6.29 -5.73
N ILE A 636 16.67 6.51 -5.16
CA ILE A 636 15.43 6.75 -5.90
C ILE A 636 15.57 8.00 -6.79
N MET A 637 16.05 9.12 -6.23
CA MET A 637 16.27 10.34 -7.01
C MET A 637 17.27 10.14 -8.16
N LYS A 638 18.35 9.39 -7.92
CA LYS A 638 19.39 9.13 -8.93
C LYS A 638 18.88 8.22 -10.06
N GLY A 639 18.08 7.20 -9.74
CA GLY A 639 17.40 6.35 -10.74
C GLY A 639 16.41 7.14 -11.59
N ASN A 640 15.55 7.95 -10.94
CA ASN A 640 14.57 8.80 -11.62
C ASN A 640 15.23 9.82 -12.59
N LEU A 641 16.42 10.33 -12.25
CA LEU A 641 17.18 11.25 -13.11
C LEU A 641 17.87 10.54 -14.30
N ALA A 642 18.20 9.26 -14.16
CA ALA A 642 18.76 8.44 -15.25
C ALA A 642 17.68 8.07 -16.27
N ASP A 643 16.47 7.75 -15.81
CA ASP A 643 15.31 7.45 -16.66
C ASP A 643 14.83 8.66 -17.47
N PHE A 644 15.07 9.89 -17.00
CA PHE A 644 14.79 11.11 -17.75
C PHE A 644 15.59 11.22 -19.07
N LYS A 645 16.65 10.42 -19.25
CA LYS A 645 17.56 10.47 -20.41
C LYS A 645 17.26 9.43 -21.52
N SER A 646 16.30 8.51 -21.37
CA SER A 646 15.96 7.48 -22.38
C SER A 646 14.55 7.65 -22.99
N ALA A 647 14.24 6.93 -24.08
CA ALA A 647 13.37 7.38 -25.17
C ALA A 647 11.85 7.09 -25.03
N ASN A 648 11.14 7.78 -24.12
CA ASN A 648 9.69 7.60 -23.85
C ASN A 648 8.76 7.79 -25.08
N TYR A 649 9.13 8.64 -26.04
CA TYR A 649 8.30 8.86 -27.21
C TYR A 649 8.36 7.70 -28.20
N LYS A 650 9.48 6.98 -28.31
CA LYS A 650 9.61 5.87 -29.27
C LYS A 650 8.68 4.72 -28.90
N ASP A 651 8.49 4.48 -27.61
CA ASP A 651 7.67 3.39 -27.10
C ASP A 651 6.17 3.58 -27.37
N LEU A 652 5.72 4.84 -27.53
CA LEU A 652 4.35 5.16 -27.98
C LEU A 652 4.10 4.84 -29.47
N PHE A 653 5.14 4.49 -30.21
CA PHE A 653 5.09 4.10 -31.62
C PHE A 653 5.70 2.70 -31.85
N ALA A 654 5.83 1.90 -30.78
CA ALA A 654 6.48 0.58 -30.84
C ALA A 654 5.75 -0.42 -31.75
N THR A 655 4.41 -0.41 -31.77
CA THR A 655 3.60 -1.24 -32.65
C THR A 655 2.82 -0.38 -33.66
N ARG A 656 2.47 -0.96 -34.81
CA ARG A 656 1.66 -0.24 -35.82
C ARG A 656 0.30 0.19 -35.28
N LYS A 657 -0.36 -0.66 -34.46
CA LYS A 657 -1.65 -0.35 -33.84
C LYS A 657 -1.50 0.78 -32.80
N LEU A 658 -0.49 0.72 -31.93
CA LEU A 658 -0.25 1.76 -30.93
C LEU A 658 0.16 3.09 -31.58
N ALA A 659 1.01 3.07 -32.61
CA ALA A 659 1.39 4.26 -33.38
C ALA A 659 0.19 4.96 -34.02
N GLN A 660 -0.71 4.20 -34.67
CA GLN A 660 -1.97 4.72 -35.21
C GLN A 660 -2.84 5.30 -34.08
N HIS A 661 -2.97 4.58 -32.97
CA HIS A 661 -3.76 5.01 -31.81
C HIS A 661 -3.27 6.33 -31.22
N THR A 662 -1.97 6.43 -30.93
CA THR A 662 -1.31 7.64 -30.41
C THR A 662 -1.53 8.83 -31.34
N THR A 663 -1.32 8.64 -32.65
CA THR A 663 -1.48 9.70 -33.66
C THR A 663 -2.93 10.20 -33.72
N ILE A 664 -3.90 9.28 -33.71
CA ILE A 664 -5.32 9.63 -33.78
C ILE A 664 -5.77 10.35 -32.50
N ILE A 665 -5.37 9.87 -31.31
CA ILE A 665 -5.67 10.55 -30.05
C ILE A 665 -5.12 11.98 -30.08
N TRP A 666 -3.86 12.17 -30.45
CA TRP A 666 -3.24 13.49 -30.49
C TRP A 666 -3.92 14.43 -31.50
N LEU A 667 -4.34 13.90 -32.65
CA LEU A 667 -5.12 14.66 -33.63
C LEU A 667 -6.49 15.08 -33.07
N ILE A 668 -7.18 14.18 -32.37
CA ILE A 668 -8.47 14.47 -31.70
C ILE A 668 -8.29 15.60 -30.69
N TRP A 669 -7.29 15.51 -29.80
CA TRP A 669 -7.04 16.53 -28.78
C TRP A 669 -6.66 17.89 -29.38
N LEU A 670 -5.82 17.92 -30.41
CA LEU A 670 -5.49 19.17 -31.11
C LEU A 670 -6.74 19.79 -31.77
N THR A 671 -7.52 18.97 -32.47
CA THR A 671 -8.66 19.43 -33.26
C THR A 671 -9.78 19.93 -32.36
N ILE A 672 -10.12 19.19 -31.30
CA ILE A 672 -11.13 19.62 -30.32
C ILE A 672 -10.65 20.83 -29.50
N GLY A 673 -9.34 20.93 -29.25
CA GLY A 673 -8.71 22.07 -28.60
C GLY A 673 -8.83 23.36 -29.41
N ILE A 674 -8.94 23.28 -30.73
CA ILE A 674 -9.30 24.41 -31.59
C ILE A 674 -10.82 24.59 -31.61
N ALA A 675 -11.58 23.52 -31.85
CA ALA A 675 -13.02 23.57 -32.09
C ALA A 675 -13.80 24.21 -30.93
N TYR A 676 -13.52 23.79 -29.70
CA TYR A 676 -14.29 24.23 -28.53
C TYR A 676 -14.06 25.71 -28.19
N PRO A 677 -12.82 26.20 -27.99
CA PRO A 677 -12.59 27.61 -27.69
C PRO A 677 -12.98 28.53 -28.85
N LEU A 678 -12.90 28.06 -30.11
CA LEU A 678 -13.36 28.84 -31.27
C LEU A 678 -14.87 29.10 -31.22
N TYR A 679 -15.67 28.20 -30.66
CA TYR A 679 -17.09 28.47 -30.40
C TYR A 679 -17.26 29.45 -29.23
N PHE A 680 -16.68 29.14 -28.06
CA PHE A 680 -16.91 29.92 -26.83
C PHE A 680 -16.33 31.34 -26.86
N ASN A 681 -15.20 31.57 -27.53
CA ASN A 681 -14.59 32.89 -27.62
C ASN A 681 -15.40 33.85 -28.51
N PHE A 682 -16.06 33.33 -29.55
CA PHE A 682 -16.78 34.14 -30.53
C PHE A 682 -18.28 34.25 -30.26
N LEU A 683 -18.82 33.35 -29.41
CA LEU A 683 -20.23 33.32 -29.05
C LEU A 683 -20.76 34.65 -28.48
N PRO A 684 -20.09 35.29 -27.49
CA PRO A 684 -20.61 36.52 -26.90
C PRO A 684 -20.75 37.64 -27.92
N THR A 685 -19.79 37.76 -28.85
CA THR A 685 -19.82 38.83 -29.84
C THR A 685 -20.82 38.57 -30.97
N TYR A 686 -20.99 37.32 -31.40
CA TYR A 686 -22.06 36.95 -32.33
C TYR A 686 -23.44 37.28 -31.75
N LEU A 687 -23.64 36.99 -30.46
CA LEU A 687 -24.87 37.29 -29.75
C LEU A 687 -25.13 38.79 -29.61
N ALA A 688 -24.10 39.58 -29.30
CA ALA A 688 -24.23 41.03 -29.21
C ALA A 688 -24.66 41.72 -30.53
N GLN A 689 -24.35 41.11 -31.68
CA GLN A 689 -24.81 41.59 -32.98
C GLN A 689 -26.23 41.13 -33.33
N LYS A 690 -26.65 39.96 -32.83
CA LYS A 690 -27.94 39.33 -33.17
C LYS A 690 -29.07 39.75 -32.22
N PHE A 691 -28.73 40.12 -30.99
CA PHE A 691 -29.66 40.49 -29.94
C PHE A 691 -29.29 41.86 -29.38
N THR A 692 -30.19 42.83 -29.49
CA THR A 692 -30.11 44.12 -28.78
C THR A 692 -31.05 44.06 -27.58
N GLU A 693 -30.55 43.61 -26.42
CA GLU A 693 -31.31 43.64 -25.16
C GLU A 693 -30.54 44.33 -24.04
N ASN A 694 -31.28 45.00 -23.16
CA ASN A 694 -30.81 45.60 -21.90
C ASN A 694 -30.24 44.51 -20.98
N ASN A 695 -28.96 44.21 -21.11
CA ASN A 695 -28.29 43.17 -20.33
C ASN A 695 -27.88 43.70 -18.96
N SER A 696 -28.67 43.39 -17.92
CA SER A 696 -28.19 43.49 -16.55
C SER A 696 -27.10 42.42 -16.29
N LEU A 697 -26.14 42.73 -15.41
CA LEU A 697 -25.15 41.74 -14.97
C LEU A 697 -25.84 40.50 -14.37
N ASP A 698 -26.95 40.70 -13.67
CA ASP A 698 -27.78 39.65 -13.09
C ASP A 698 -28.30 38.65 -14.15
N LEU A 699 -28.83 39.14 -15.27
CA LEU A 699 -29.32 38.30 -16.37
C LEU A 699 -28.21 37.44 -16.98
N THR A 700 -27.01 38.02 -17.11
CA THR A 700 -25.83 37.35 -17.67
C THR A 700 -25.37 36.20 -16.78
N TYR A 701 -25.18 36.47 -15.48
CA TYR A 701 -24.73 35.45 -14.52
C TYR A 701 -25.79 34.39 -14.24
N ARG A 702 -27.08 34.75 -14.24
CA ARG A 702 -28.19 33.79 -14.15
C ARG A 702 -28.15 32.79 -15.31
N ASN A 703 -28.05 33.27 -16.55
CA ASN A 703 -28.01 32.39 -17.72
C ASN A 703 -26.73 31.53 -17.72
N TYR A 704 -25.59 32.09 -17.30
CA TYR A 704 -24.35 31.34 -17.14
C TYR A 704 -24.45 30.24 -16.08
N CYS A 705 -25.13 30.49 -14.96
CA CYS A 705 -25.37 29.48 -13.93
C CYS A 705 -26.26 28.34 -14.45
N ILE A 706 -27.31 28.66 -15.22
CA ILE A 706 -28.21 27.66 -15.83
C ILE A 706 -27.44 26.75 -16.79
N THR A 707 -26.68 27.32 -17.73
CA THR A 707 -25.90 26.53 -18.69
C THR A 707 -24.86 25.66 -18.01
N SER A 708 -24.18 26.19 -16.99
CA SER A 708 -23.20 25.46 -16.19
C SER A 708 -23.81 24.28 -15.43
N ALA A 709 -24.99 24.48 -14.83
CA ALA A 709 -25.69 23.41 -14.10
C ALA A 709 -26.14 22.27 -15.02
N VAL A 710 -26.68 22.60 -16.21
CA VAL A 710 -27.06 21.61 -17.22
C VAL A 710 -25.82 20.87 -17.75
N GLY A 711 -24.68 21.56 -17.86
CA GLY A 711 -23.42 20.98 -18.31
C GLY A 711 -22.93 19.77 -17.49
N VAL A 712 -23.27 19.71 -16.19
CA VAL A 712 -22.92 18.59 -15.28
C VAL A 712 -23.57 17.26 -15.72
N VAL A 713 -24.74 17.32 -16.37
CA VAL A 713 -25.46 16.14 -16.84
C VAL A 713 -24.70 15.41 -17.95
N GLY A 714 -23.90 16.13 -18.75
CA GLY A 714 -23.13 15.56 -19.86
C GLY A 714 -22.19 14.44 -19.41
N PRO A 715 -21.21 14.70 -18.52
CA PRO A 715 -20.28 13.68 -18.05
C PRO A 715 -20.95 12.52 -17.27
N ILE A 716 -21.99 12.80 -16.49
CA ILE A 716 -22.73 11.78 -15.74
C ILE A 716 -23.41 10.81 -16.72
N SER A 717 -24.12 11.33 -17.72
CA SER A 717 -24.76 10.51 -18.75
C SER A 717 -23.74 9.76 -19.62
N ALA A 718 -22.59 10.38 -19.92
CA ALA A 718 -21.49 9.71 -20.61
C ALA A 718 -20.96 8.50 -19.84
N ALA A 719 -20.80 8.63 -18.51
CA ALA A 719 -20.31 7.54 -17.66
C ALA A 719 -21.21 6.30 -17.70
N PHE A 720 -22.54 6.47 -17.83
CA PHE A 720 -23.46 5.35 -18.04
C PHE A 720 -23.43 4.84 -19.48
N ALA A 721 -23.34 5.73 -20.47
CA ALA A 721 -23.36 5.37 -21.88
C ALA A 721 -22.14 4.53 -22.31
N VAL A 722 -20.95 4.82 -21.77
CA VAL A 722 -19.72 4.07 -22.09
C VAL A 722 -19.69 2.65 -21.53
N ASN A 723 -20.60 2.31 -20.61
CA ASN A 723 -20.77 0.94 -20.11
C ASN A 723 -21.63 0.06 -21.01
N THR A 724 -22.21 0.63 -22.08
CA THR A 724 -22.97 -0.14 -23.05
C THR A 724 -22.05 -0.84 -24.07
N ARG A 725 -22.63 -1.70 -24.92
CA ARG A 725 -21.93 -2.38 -26.02
C ARG A 725 -21.17 -1.47 -26.99
N PHE A 726 -21.46 -0.17 -26.99
CA PHE A 726 -20.81 0.81 -27.85
C PHE A 726 -19.46 1.29 -27.28
N GLY A 727 -19.15 1.03 -26.00
CA GLY A 727 -17.86 1.38 -25.40
C GLY A 727 -17.54 2.88 -25.48
N ARG A 728 -16.26 3.23 -25.33
CA ARG A 728 -15.81 4.62 -25.33
C ARG A 728 -15.58 5.16 -26.73
N ARG A 729 -15.01 4.36 -27.63
CA ARG A 729 -14.68 4.79 -29.00
C ARG A 729 -15.91 5.26 -29.75
N TRP A 730 -16.96 4.44 -29.79
CA TRP A 730 -18.15 4.75 -30.58
C TRP A 730 -18.98 5.84 -29.95
N MET A 731 -19.08 5.87 -28.61
CA MET A 731 -19.80 6.93 -27.90
C MET A 731 -19.12 8.29 -28.07
N MET A 732 -17.79 8.36 -28.03
CA MET A 732 -17.04 9.58 -28.35
C MET A 732 -17.30 10.05 -29.79
N GLY A 733 -17.19 9.13 -30.77
CA GLY A 733 -17.40 9.45 -32.18
C GLY A 733 -18.81 9.96 -32.46
N GLY A 734 -19.82 9.24 -31.97
CA GLY A 734 -21.23 9.60 -32.17
C GLY A 734 -21.61 10.92 -31.49
N SER A 735 -21.20 11.12 -30.23
CA SER A 735 -21.51 12.35 -29.50
C SER A 735 -20.84 13.58 -30.13
N ALA A 736 -19.62 13.47 -30.64
CA ALA A 736 -18.93 14.57 -31.32
C ALA A 736 -19.64 15.00 -32.62
N ILE A 737 -20.12 14.04 -33.42
CA ILE A 737 -20.89 14.34 -34.65
C ILE A 737 -22.19 15.05 -34.29
N VAL A 738 -22.93 14.53 -33.30
CA VAL A 738 -24.18 15.13 -32.85
C VAL A 738 -23.93 16.54 -32.32
N ALA A 739 -22.89 16.76 -31.53
CA ALA A 739 -22.50 18.09 -31.06
C ALA A 739 -22.24 19.06 -32.23
N GLY A 740 -21.49 18.63 -33.26
CA GLY A 740 -21.24 19.44 -34.46
C GLY A 740 -22.52 19.79 -35.23
N ILE A 741 -23.46 18.85 -35.38
CA ILE A 741 -24.76 19.10 -36.03
C ILE A 741 -25.57 20.14 -35.24
N PHE A 742 -25.61 20.02 -33.91
CA PHE A 742 -26.31 20.99 -33.06
C PHE A 742 -25.63 22.38 -33.09
N LEU A 743 -24.30 22.45 -33.19
CA LEU A 743 -23.57 23.70 -33.38
C LEU A 743 -23.89 24.36 -34.73
N PHE A 744 -24.11 23.59 -35.80
CA PHE A 744 -24.65 24.15 -37.05
C PHE A 744 -26.05 24.70 -36.84
N GLY A 745 -26.94 23.93 -36.21
CA GLY A 745 -28.31 24.34 -35.92
C GLY A 745 -28.42 25.59 -35.04
N TYR A 746 -27.45 25.81 -34.15
CA TYR A 746 -27.37 26.99 -33.28
C TYR A 746 -27.40 28.31 -34.06
N THR A 747 -26.80 28.36 -35.27
CA THR A 747 -26.80 29.57 -36.10
C THR A 747 -28.20 30.03 -36.52
N GLY A 748 -29.19 29.12 -36.49
CA GLY A 748 -30.60 29.41 -36.74
C GLY A 748 -31.36 30.01 -35.55
N ALA A 749 -30.78 30.09 -34.35
CA ALA A 749 -31.47 30.58 -33.15
C ALA A 749 -31.71 32.09 -33.20
N THR A 750 -32.96 32.54 -33.27
CA THR A 750 -33.34 33.97 -33.41
C THR A 750 -33.96 34.59 -32.15
N THR A 751 -34.18 33.80 -31.10
CA THR A 751 -34.76 34.27 -29.83
C THR A 751 -33.80 34.08 -28.66
N PRO A 752 -33.83 34.92 -27.61
CA PRO A 752 -32.98 34.76 -26.42
C PRO A 752 -33.19 33.40 -25.71
N THR A 753 -34.43 32.93 -25.65
CA THR A 753 -34.77 31.60 -25.10
C THR A 753 -34.21 30.47 -25.97
N GLY A 754 -34.30 30.62 -27.30
CA GLY A 754 -33.70 29.66 -28.23
C GLY A 754 -32.19 29.61 -28.08
N ASN A 755 -31.53 30.76 -27.94
CA ASN A 755 -30.10 30.84 -27.67
C ASN A 755 -29.73 30.07 -26.40
N LEU A 756 -30.40 30.33 -25.27
CA LEU A 756 -30.16 29.63 -24.02
C LEU A 756 -30.36 28.10 -24.16
N ALA A 757 -31.44 27.68 -24.82
CA ALA A 757 -31.74 26.26 -25.04
C ALA A 757 -30.65 25.57 -25.86
N PHE A 758 -30.22 26.16 -26.99
CA PHE A 758 -29.14 25.58 -27.77
C PHE A 758 -27.81 25.60 -27.01
N SER A 759 -27.50 26.65 -26.22
CA SER A 759 -26.29 26.67 -25.38
C SER A 759 -26.28 25.56 -24.32
N CYS A 760 -27.44 25.24 -23.73
CA CYS A 760 -27.57 24.10 -22.82
C CYS A 760 -27.32 22.77 -23.54
N VAL A 761 -27.89 22.57 -24.73
CA VAL A 761 -27.74 21.32 -25.51
C VAL A 761 -26.31 21.15 -26.02
N THR A 762 -25.70 22.19 -26.60
CA THR A 762 -24.32 22.15 -27.08
C THR A 762 -23.33 21.96 -25.94
N GLY A 763 -23.57 22.62 -24.79
CA GLY A 763 -22.80 22.41 -23.56
C GLY A 763 -22.87 20.97 -23.06
N LEU A 764 -24.08 20.39 -22.97
CA LEU A 764 -24.27 19.01 -22.53
C LEU A 764 -23.54 18.01 -23.47
N LEU A 765 -23.76 18.12 -24.78
CA LEU A 765 -23.16 17.21 -25.77
C LEU A 765 -21.63 17.37 -25.87
N GLY A 766 -21.14 18.61 -25.77
CA GLY A 766 -19.72 18.89 -25.71
C GLY A 766 -19.08 18.25 -24.48
N ASN A 767 -19.65 18.49 -23.30
CA ASN A 767 -19.15 17.92 -22.05
C ASN A 767 -19.25 16.39 -22.01
N PHE A 768 -20.28 15.81 -22.63
CA PHE A 768 -20.39 14.37 -22.82
C PHE A 768 -19.19 13.83 -23.61
N THR A 769 -18.86 14.45 -24.75
CA THR A 769 -17.72 14.03 -25.58
C THR A 769 -16.39 14.19 -24.85
N TYR A 770 -16.20 15.34 -24.19
CA TYR A 770 -15.00 15.63 -23.41
C TYR A 770 -14.80 14.62 -22.28
N ALA A 771 -15.85 14.25 -21.55
CA ALA A 771 -15.76 13.27 -20.48
C ALA A 771 -15.23 11.92 -20.97
N ILE A 772 -15.65 11.47 -22.15
CA ILE A 772 -15.17 10.23 -22.74
C ILE A 772 -13.71 10.38 -23.17
N MET A 773 -13.37 11.47 -23.86
CA MET A 773 -12.01 11.73 -24.33
C MET A 773 -10.98 11.75 -23.19
N TYR A 774 -11.29 12.47 -22.11
CA TYR A 774 -10.41 12.58 -20.94
C TYR A 774 -10.24 11.25 -20.19
N ALA A 775 -11.24 10.37 -20.21
CA ALA A 775 -11.12 9.03 -19.63
C ALA A 775 -10.38 8.05 -20.56
N PHE A 776 -10.72 8.05 -21.84
CA PHE A 776 -10.19 7.13 -22.84
C PHE A 776 -8.68 7.26 -23.04
N THR A 777 -8.17 8.49 -22.95
CA THR A 777 -6.75 8.80 -23.21
C THR A 777 -5.80 8.10 -22.23
N PRO A 778 -5.89 8.31 -20.90
CA PRO A 778 -5.01 7.63 -19.95
C PRO A 778 -5.26 6.11 -19.89
N GLU A 779 -6.48 5.63 -20.15
CA GLU A 779 -6.78 4.20 -20.25
C GLU A 779 -6.09 3.51 -21.42
N SER A 780 -5.83 4.26 -22.50
CA SER A 780 -5.24 3.72 -23.72
C SER A 780 -3.73 3.53 -23.64
N PHE A 781 -3.04 4.25 -22.76
CA PHE A 781 -1.59 4.20 -22.63
C PHE A 781 -1.15 3.33 -21.45
N PRO A 782 -0.05 2.57 -21.59
CA PRO A 782 0.45 1.71 -20.54
C PRO A 782 1.11 2.54 -19.44
N GLY A 783 1.07 2.07 -18.20
CA GLY A 783 1.54 2.81 -17.01
C GLY A 783 2.94 3.46 -17.09
N PRO A 784 3.97 2.89 -17.76
CA PRO A 784 5.30 3.51 -17.83
C PRO A 784 5.34 4.77 -18.71
N HIS A 785 4.44 4.86 -19.70
CA HIS A 785 4.43 5.92 -20.72
C HIS A 785 3.13 6.74 -20.72
N ARG A 786 2.24 6.47 -19.75
CA ARG A 786 0.90 7.05 -19.66
C ARG A 786 0.94 8.56 -19.49
N GLY A 787 1.85 9.06 -18.65
CA GLY A 787 2.05 10.48 -18.42
C GLY A 787 2.55 11.21 -19.66
N THR A 788 3.48 10.61 -20.40
CA THR A 788 4.00 11.15 -21.66
C THR A 788 2.91 11.21 -22.73
N GLY A 789 2.16 10.12 -22.94
CA GLY A 789 1.07 10.07 -23.93
C GLY A 789 -0.07 11.02 -23.61
N SER A 790 -0.54 11.01 -22.36
CA SER A 790 -1.69 11.83 -21.90
C SER A 790 -1.31 13.31 -21.72
N GLY A 791 -0.11 13.58 -21.20
CA GLY A 791 0.44 14.93 -21.05
C GLY A 791 0.62 15.61 -22.40
N THR A 792 1.16 14.91 -23.39
CA THR A 792 1.29 15.43 -24.76
C THR A 792 -0.08 15.72 -25.38
N ALA A 793 -1.05 14.82 -25.21
CA ALA A 793 -2.41 15.04 -25.67
C ALA A 793 -3.02 16.31 -25.04
N ALA A 794 -2.87 16.48 -23.72
CA ALA A 794 -3.29 17.68 -23.01
C ALA A 794 -2.58 18.94 -23.54
N THR A 795 -1.29 18.90 -23.80
CA THR A 795 -0.53 20.01 -24.40
C THR A 795 -1.07 20.40 -25.77
N LEU A 796 -1.38 19.44 -26.63
CA LEU A 796 -1.94 19.69 -27.97
C LEU A 796 -3.31 20.37 -27.90
N LEU A 797 -4.17 19.96 -26.96
CA LEU A 797 -5.43 20.66 -26.71
C LEU A 797 -5.20 22.12 -26.31
N ARG A 798 -4.23 22.39 -25.44
CA ARG A 798 -3.93 23.77 -25.01
C ARG A 798 -3.28 24.61 -26.12
N LEU A 799 -2.48 24.00 -27.00
CA LEU A 799 -1.97 24.66 -28.21
C LEU A 799 -3.11 25.05 -29.16
N GLY A 800 -4.08 24.15 -29.35
CA GLY A 800 -5.30 24.46 -30.10
C GLY A 800 -6.09 25.62 -29.50
N GLY A 801 -6.22 25.65 -28.17
CA GLY A 801 -6.91 26.73 -27.46
C GLY A 801 -6.19 28.07 -27.53
N LEU A 802 -4.85 28.06 -27.50
CA LEU A 802 -4.03 29.25 -27.75
C LEU A 802 -4.24 29.77 -29.17
N ALA A 803 -4.23 28.90 -30.18
CA ALA A 803 -4.48 29.28 -31.57
C ALA A 803 -5.88 29.90 -31.73
N ALA A 804 -6.92 29.28 -31.17
CA ALA A 804 -8.28 29.82 -31.18
C ALA A 804 -8.40 31.16 -30.44
N SER A 805 -7.65 31.36 -29.36
CA SER A 805 -7.61 32.63 -28.62
C SER A 805 -6.90 33.74 -29.39
N LEU A 806 -5.81 33.41 -30.10
CA LEU A 806 -5.13 34.36 -31.00
C LEU A 806 -6.04 34.74 -32.18
N ILE A 807 -6.69 33.78 -32.82
CA ILE A 807 -7.67 34.04 -33.88
C ILE A 807 -8.77 34.95 -33.34
N GLY A 808 -9.33 34.67 -32.16
CA GLY A 808 -10.32 35.52 -31.48
C GLY A 808 -9.85 36.95 -31.19
N THR A 809 -8.57 37.12 -30.87
CA THR A 809 -8.00 38.42 -30.53
C THR A 809 -7.77 39.31 -31.76
N TYR A 810 -7.46 38.72 -32.92
CA TYR A 810 -7.01 39.44 -34.12
C TYR A 810 -7.97 39.40 -35.31
N THR A 811 -9.09 38.67 -35.25
CA THR A 811 -10.08 38.62 -36.34
C THR A 811 -11.35 39.40 -36.02
N ASN A 812 -11.90 40.04 -37.05
CA ASN A 812 -13.18 40.75 -36.95
C ASN A 812 -14.37 39.77 -37.00
N PHE A 813 -15.42 40.14 -36.28
CA PHE A 813 -16.54 39.28 -35.89
C PHE A 813 -17.40 38.79 -37.08
N SER A 814 -17.59 37.48 -37.19
CA SER A 814 -18.47 36.83 -38.20
C SER A 814 -19.00 35.49 -37.69
N VAL A 815 -19.96 34.89 -38.42
CA VAL A 815 -20.47 33.52 -38.16
C VAL A 815 -19.50 32.41 -38.54
N VAL A 816 -18.47 32.71 -39.34
CA VAL A 816 -17.54 31.72 -39.92
C VAL A 816 -16.85 30.85 -38.85
N PRO A 817 -16.36 31.39 -37.71
CA PRO A 817 -15.75 30.58 -36.65
C PRO A 817 -16.69 29.52 -36.06
N ILE A 818 -17.99 29.78 -36.01
CA ILE A 818 -18.99 28.81 -35.52
C ILE A 818 -19.12 27.64 -36.51
N TYR A 819 -19.16 27.93 -37.82
CA TYR A 819 -19.17 26.87 -38.84
C TYR A 819 -17.89 26.05 -38.84
N VAL A 820 -16.73 26.70 -38.72
CA VAL A 820 -15.44 26.01 -38.61
C VAL A 820 -15.42 25.11 -37.38
N SER A 821 -15.87 25.61 -36.22
CA SER A 821 -16.00 24.80 -35.00
C SER A 821 -16.87 23.57 -35.23
N ALA A 822 -18.06 23.74 -35.81
CA ALA A 822 -18.99 22.64 -36.08
C ALA A 822 -18.39 21.57 -37.01
N VAL A 823 -17.67 21.96 -38.06
CA VAL A 823 -16.94 21.03 -38.95
C VAL A 823 -15.86 20.28 -38.19
N LEU A 824 -15.09 20.95 -37.35
CA LEU A 824 -14.01 20.32 -36.56
C LEU A 824 -14.58 19.31 -35.55
N TRP A 825 -15.75 19.57 -34.96
CA TRP A 825 -16.46 18.61 -34.10
C TRP A 825 -16.88 17.34 -34.87
N ILE A 826 -17.42 17.49 -36.08
CA ILE A 826 -17.76 16.36 -36.94
C ILE A 826 -16.49 15.58 -37.32
N LEU A 827 -15.40 16.28 -37.65
CA LEU A 827 -14.11 15.67 -37.97
C LEU A 827 -13.57 14.83 -36.82
N VAL A 828 -13.62 15.36 -35.58
CA VAL A 828 -13.26 14.60 -34.37
C VAL A 828 -14.07 13.30 -34.29
N GLY A 829 -15.37 13.38 -34.56
CA GLY A 829 -16.25 12.22 -34.54
C GLY A 829 -15.89 11.15 -35.57
N VAL A 830 -15.62 11.56 -36.81
CA VAL A 830 -15.20 10.65 -37.90
C VAL A 830 -13.85 10.01 -37.59
N VAL A 831 -12.87 10.81 -37.15
CA VAL A 831 -11.51 10.35 -36.83
C VAL A 831 -11.52 9.38 -35.64
N SER A 832 -12.42 9.58 -34.67
CA SER A 832 -12.58 8.68 -33.50
C SER A 832 -12.91 7.24 -33.89
N PHE A 833 -13.63 7.00 -35.00
CA PHE A 833 -13.92 5.64 -35.46
C PHE A 833 -12.68 4.89 -35.99
N GLY A 834 -11.60 5.63 -36.32
CA GLY A 834 -10.32 5.06 -36.75
C GLY A 834 -9.44 4.53 -35.61
N LEU A 835 -9.85 4.68 -34.35
CA LEU A 835 -9.09 4.18 -33.19
C LEU A 835 -9.07 2.64 -33.16
N PRO A 836 -7.87 2.00 -33.23
CA PRO A 836 -7.74 0.55 -33.34
C PRO A 836 -8.01 -0.20 -32.02
N PHE A 837 -8.06 0.49 -30.88
CA PHE A 837 -8.19 -0.10 -29.56
C PHE A 837 -9.42 0.44 -28.83
N GLU A 838 -10.19 -0.44 -28.19
CA GLU A 838 -11.31 -0.10 -27.31
C GLU A 838 -10.95 -0.49 -25.88
N THR A 839 -11.22 0.40 -24.94
CA THR A 839 -10.86 0.28 -23.53
C THR A 839 -12.00 -0.26 -22.67
N HIS A 840 -13.23 -0.28 -23.19
CA HIS A 840 -14.37 -0.86 -22.49
C HIS A 840 -14.14 -2.36 -22.17
N GLY A 841 -14.37 -2.75 -20.91
CA GLY A 841 -14.20 -4.13 -20.44
C GLY A 841 -12.75 -4.58 -20.22
N ARG A 842 -11.77 -3.68 -20.43
CA ARG A 842 -10.34 -3.99 -20.25
C ARG A 842 -9.76 -3.18 -19.10
N SER A 843 -9.04 -3.85 -18.21
CA SER A 843 -8.31 -3.18 -17.13
C SER A 843 -7.12 -2.43 -17.73
N ALA A 844 -6.87 -1.21 -17.27
CA ALA A 844 -5.67 -0.48 -17.66
C ALA A 844 -4.42 -1.20 -17.14
N ILE A 845 -3.36 -1.22 -17.94
CA ILE A 845 -2.08 -1.85 -17.57
C ILE A 845 -0.96 -0.84 -17.38
#